data_AF-A0AAU9K8V8-F1
#
_entry.id   AF-A0AAU9K8V8-F1
#
_cell.length_a   1.000
_cell.length_b   1.000
_cell.length_c   1.000
_cell.angle_alpha   90.00
_cell.angle_beta   90.00
_cell.angle_gamma   90.00
#
_symmetry.space_group_name_H-M   'P 1'
#
loop_
_entity.id
_entity.type
_entity.pdbx_description
1 polymer ?
#
loop_
_entity_poly.entity_id
_entity_poly.type
_entity_poly.pdbx_seq_one_letter_code
_entity_poly.pdbx_strand_id
1 'polypeptide(L)'
;MRLTENAIQKLQSRGDLSSFMPILKVDSGGNSPEFGYTARLSDGSSSLDAVISNQDGLEIEPGDLVLLKRYNFFPTSSGQAKLMISEIEKIGGSTPSDPHNPNEPTLKFTPIHSLRPYQKGWTIKAKVSQRTHIIHWEKDSGYHFVATLQDEEGDTIRGVFFERSARKFNFLEQNKTYAFSNGNVILEREEFATPRNQFQIIFEDDSNICEIENEPETIYITELKEIENTPRNELINICALVKKCGEVSEKNTKTGKLHLIQNISLIDQALKEYDLCIWNSEIEKFRMKPFDVIVATKLKISDFHGKLNLSTTRNLSEVYINKLELEQVEILKKWGAENENLIRDRVNKIRIPIESPKKKMEASTETIFTPIAQLNPFMVVWAIKARVFKKYVVQYFNENPGKFLAFHLIDAEGTKISGICFNKIADKFDFIREDAVYSIKGGSVRHERPEYKFFESNYKIQLNDISEVKELDDDGSIQKYQFEFVSISQLELLNENEIIDICGIIVEVFPPFEIQLKNGNSIVKRYVKIADETLNCIEIALWEEEANNASIVKGNAIAVKSARLNNYNHLSLTTERSRSRVLYSIDHPRINELKKWYQSQNISGAELYNLTVQKEPVFSTLSEIRSKSSSLLSENFKIYGYIGAIHHYNDISTIAYRACCSQYCRRKVKTQNEETKQFYCGFCKKSFENCNFLYNFQAEIVDSTGSLRVKIFDEVGAIIFGKSANELIDLIEHYENSFLFSMTSPLNIEYEMTLTARGSKTTGEVSYVLQSIKPVKPKEIAELYLKEIYDYLSPD
;
A
#
# COMPACT_ATOMS: atom_id res chain seq x y z
N MET A 1 19.18 -3.66 -38.23
CA MET A 1 19.76 -4.50 -39.30
C MET A 1 18.77 -4.51 -40.46
N ARG A 2 19.20 -4.15 -41.69
CA ARG A 2 18.43 -4.46 -42.91
C ARG A 2 18.44 -5.98 -43.08
N LEU A 3 17.29 -6.61 -43.29
CA LEU A 3 17.24 -8.04 -43.62
C LEU A 3 17.89 -8.24 -45.00
N THR A 4 19.13 -8.70 -45.01
CA THR A 4 19.87 -9.06 -46.22
C THR A 4 19.43 -10.44 -46.72
N GLU A 5 19.69 -10.77 -47.99
CA GLU A 5 19.34 -12.07 -48.61
C GLU A 5 19.82 -13.29 -47.78
N ASN A 6 20.90 -13.14 -47.00
CA ASN A 6 21.39 -14.17 -46.07
C ASN A 6 20.43 -14.50 -44.92
N ALA A 7 19.59 -13.56 -44.49
CA ALA A 7 18.58 -13.81 -43.47
C ALA A 7 17.43 -14.67 -44.03
N ILE A 8 17.08 -14.47 -45.30
CA ILE A 8 15.99 -15.18 -45.98
C ILE A 8 16.38 -16.65 -46.24
N GLN A 9 17.62 -16.92 -46.67
CA GLN A 9 18.12 -18.30 -46.82
C GLN A 9 18.21 -19.05 -45.47
N LYS A 10 18.57 -18.37 -44.37
CA LYS A 10 18.59 -18.96 -43.02
C LYS A 10 17.19 -19.23 -42.45
N LEU A 11 16.17 -18.50 -42.90
CA LEU A 11 14.78 -18.70 -42.50
C LEU A 11 14.14 -19.85 -43.31
N GLN A 12 14.50 -20.01 -44.58
CA GLN A 12 14.08 -21.16 -45.40
C GLN A 12 14.64 -22.50 -44.91
N SER A 13 15.87 -22.53 -44.38
CA SER A 13 16.48 -23.78 -43.87
C SER A 13 15.91 -24.26 -42.53
N ARG A 14 15.13 -23.42 -41.83
CA ARG A 14 14.50 -23.74 -40.54
C ARG A 14 13.08 -24.28 -40.63
N GLY A 15 12.56 -24.49 -41.84
CA GLY A 15 11.41 -25.36 -42.08
C GLY A 15 10.08 -24.96 -41.43
N ASP A 16 9.94 -23.74 -40.89
CA ASP A 16 8.68 -23.34 -40.27
C ASP A 16 8.45 -21.82 -40.34
N LEU A 17 7.83 -21.39 -41.44
CA LEU A 17 7.26 -20.04 -41.62
C LEU A 17 5.73 -20.06 -41.49
N SER A 18 5.13 -21.22 -41.19
CA SER A 18 3.69 -21.35 -41.00
C SER A 18 3.19 -20.61 -39.75
N SER A 19 4.08 -20.35 -38.80
CA SER A 19 3.82 -19.65 -37.53
C SER A 19 4.01 -18.13 -37.60
N PHE A 20 4.46 -17.58 -38.74
CA PHE A 20 4.67 -16.14 -38.91
C PHE A 20 3.68 -15.62 -39.97
N MET A 21 2.53 -15.09 -39.52
CA MET A 21 1.52 -14.45 -40.36
C MET A 21 1.61 -12.92 -40.25
N PRO A 22 2.44 -12.24 -41.07
CA PRO A 22 2.61 -10.80 -40.98
C PRO A 22 1.35 -10.05 -41.46
N ILE A 23 1.00 -8.97 -40.76
CA ILE A 23 -0.01 -8.00 -41.20
C ILE A 23 0.70 -6.96 -42.05
N LEU A 24 0.23 -6.82 -43.29
CA LEU A 24 0.75 -5.86 -44.25
C LEU A 24 -0.21 -4.69 -44.41
N LYS A 25 0.34 -3.48 -44.60
CA LYS A 25 -0.41 -2.32 -45.04
C LYS A 25 -0.21 -2.13 -46.54
N VAL A 26 -1.30 -1.96 -47.27
CA VAL A 26 -1.30 -1.76 -48.72
C VAL A 26 -0.94 -0.31 -49.02
N ASP A 27 0.15 -0.09 -49.78
CA ASP A 27 0.59 1.24 -50.17
C ASP A 27 0.06 1.59 -51.57
N SER A 28 -0.21 2.88 -51.80
CA SER A 28 -0.62 3.40 -53.11
C SER A 28 0.58 3.43 -54.06
N GLY A 29 0.66 2.48 -54.98
CA GLY A 29 1.33 2.69 -56.26
C GLY A 29 2.33 1.63 -56.70
N GLY A 30 2.07 1.08 -57.88
CA GLY A 30 3.07 0.60 -58.82
C GLY A 30 2.60 0.93 -60.24
N ASN A 31 3.25 1.89 -60.92
CA ASN A 31 3.00 2.21 -62.33
C ASN A 31 3.57 1.09 -63.24
N SER A 32 3.04 -0.13 -63.16
CA SER A 32 3.33 -1.20 -64.11
C SER A 32 2.07 -2.03 -64.38
N PRO A 33 1.62 -2.20 -65.63
CA PRO A 33 0.34 -2.86 -65.95
C PRO A 33 0.25 -4.35 -65.60
N GLU A 34 1.35 -4.99 -65.20
CA GLU A 34 1.41 -6.45 -65.02
C GLU A 34 1.51 -6.92 -63.57
N PHE A 35 1.69 -6.03 -62.59
CA PHE A 35 1.93 -6.42 -61.19
C PHE A 35 1.31 -5.43 -60.21
N GLY A 36 0.37 -5.93 -59.37
CA GLY A 36 -0.46 -5.14 -58.45
C GLY A 36 0.25 -4.60 -57.21
N TYR A 37 -0.53 -3.95 -56.33
CA TYR A 37 -0.14 -3.11 -55.20
C TYR A 37 1.13 -3.55 -54.44
N THR A 38 1.90 -2.55 -53.99
CA THR A 38 3.02 -2.77 -53.07
C THR A 38 2.53 -2.76 -51.63
N ALA A 39 3.11 -3.58 -50.77
CA ALA A 39 2.70 -3.67 -49.36
C ALA A 39 3.92 -3.78 -48.44
N ARG A 40 3.79 -3.26 -47.22
CA ARG A 40 4.85 -3.24 -46.19
C ARG A 40 4.35 -3.78 -44.86
N LEU A 41 5.26 -4.22 -43.99
CA LEU A 41 4.91 -4.62 -42.63
C LEU A 41 4.25 -3.45 -41.87
N SER A 42 3.12 -3.73 -41.25
CA SER A 42 2.31 -2.74 -40.52
C SER A 42 3.02 -2.11 -39.32
N ASP A 43 4.04 -2.79 -38.77
CA ASP A 43 4.86 -2.31 -37.65
C ASP A 43 6.01 -1.36 -38.05
N GLY A 44 6.20 -1.14 -39.36
CA GLY A 44 7.22 -0.24 -39.90
C GLY A 44 8.67 -0.76 -39.78
N SER A 45 8.88 -2.00 -39.34
CA SER A 45 10.21 -2.61 -39.27
C SER A 45 10.65 -3.12 -40.65
N SER A 46 11.78 -2.64 -41.18
CA SER A 46 12.45 -3.11 -42.43
C SER A 46 11.52 -3.50 -43.61
N SER A 47 11.38 -2.62 -44.61
CA SER A 47 10.52 -2.81 -45.79
C SER A 47 10.78 -4.13 -46.53
N LEU A 48 9.83 -5.07 -46.41
CA LEU A 48 9.66 -6.15 -47.36
C LEU A 48 8.85 -5.58 -48.53
N ASP A 49 9.46 -5.42 -49.70
CA ASP A 49 8.70 -5.02 -50.90
C ASP A 49 8.03 -6.27 -51.48
N ALA A 50 6.76 -6.47 -51.12
CA ALA A 50 5.94 -7.55 -51.65
C ALA A 50 4.96 -7.02 -52.70
N VAL A 51 4.74 -7.82 -53.75
CA VAL A 51 3.81 -7.53 -54.84
C VAL A 51 2.57 -8.38 -54.64
N ILE A 52 1.41 -7.74 -54.52
CA ILE A 52 0.12 -8.43 -54.42
C ILE A 52 -0.40 -8.66 -55.84
N SER A 53 -0.51 -9.92 -56.27
CA SER A 53 -1.22 -10.24 -57.51
C SER A 53 -2.72 -10.00 -57.28
N ASN A 54 -3.39 -9.33 -58.22
CA ASN A 54 -4.83 -9.13 -58.16
C ASN A 54 -5.53 -10.49 -58.04
N GLN A 55 -6.28 -10.71 -56.96
CA GLN A 55 -7.04 -11.94 -56.76
C GLN A 55 -8.48 -11.68 -57.17
N ASP A 56 -9.06 -12.59 -57.94
CA ASP A 56 -10.45 -12.48 -58.36
C ASP A 56 -11.38 -12.41 -57.14
N GLY A 57 -12.06 -11.27 -56.98
CA GLY A 57 -13.08 -11.06 -55.96
C GLY A 57 -12.65 -10.35 -54.66
N LEU A 58 -11.40 -9.89 -54.52
CA LEU A 58 -10.96 -9.08 -53.37
C LEU A 58 -10.74 -7.61 -53.77
N GLU A 59 -11.65 -6.70 -53.38
CA GLU A 59 -11.45 -5.25 -53.52
C GLU A 59 -10.53 -4.72 -52.42
N ILE A 60 -9.33 -4.27 -52.82
CA ILE A 60 -8.29 -3.77 -51.93
C ILE A 60 -7.99 -2.32 -52.30
N GLU A 61 -8.05 -1.44 -51.31
CA GLU A 61 -7.73 -0.01 -51.45
C GLU A 61 -6.42 0.34 -50.73
N PRO A 62 -5.69 1.37 -51.19
CA PRO A 62 -4.53 1.87 -50.47
C PRO A 62 -4.89 2.27 -49.03
N GLY A 63 -4.13 1.75 -48.07
CA GLY A 63 -4.39 1.93 -46.64
C GLY A 63 -5.02 0.74 -45.95
N ASP A 64 -5.57 -0.22 -46.69
CA ASP A 64 -6.11 -1.46 -46.13
C ASP A 64 -5.02 -2.27 -45.39
N LEU A 65 -5.42 -2.88 -44.28
CA LEU A 65 -4.63 -3.89 -43.58
C LEU A 65 -5.04 -5.28 -44.07
N VAL A 66 -4.05 -6.03 -44.56
CA VAL A 66 -4.23 -7.38 -45.10
C VAL A 66 -3.31 -8.38 -44.38
N LEU A 67 -3.86 -9.54 -44.04
CA LEU A 67 -3.12 -10.68 -43.49
C LEU A 67 -2.52 -11.50 -44.62
N LEU A 68 -1.22 -11.79 -44.56
CA LEU A 68 -0.56 -12.67 -45.53
C LEU A 68 -0.86 -14.15 -45.23
N LYS A 69 -1.50 -14.87 -46.16
CA LYS A 69 -1.78 -16.31 -46.03
C LYS A 69 -0.86 -17.20 -46.87
N ARG A 70 -0.54 -16.83 -48.11
CA ARG A 70 0.40 -17.56 -48.98
C ARG A 70 1.23 -16.65 -49.88
N TYR A 71 2.43 -17.09 -50.24
CA TYR A 71 3.35 -16.36 -51.12
C TYR A 71 4.31 -17.27 -51.88
N ASN A 72 4.87 -16.76 -52.98
CA ASN A 72 5.89 -17.38 -53.83
C ASN A 72 7.07 -16.41 -54.05
N PHE A 73 8.28 -16.95 -54.21
CA PHE A 73 9.48 -16.15 -54.52
C PHE A 73 9.81 -16.20 -55.99
N PHE A 74 10.16 -15.04 -56.57
CA PHE A 74 10.68 -14.96 -57.94
C PHE A 74 12.04 -14.25 -57.95
N PRO A 75 13.08 -14.86 -58.56
CA PRO A 75 14.34 -14.19 -58.77
C PRO A 75 14.17 -13.10 -59.83
N THR A 76 14.67 -11.89 -59.55
CA THR A 76 14.73 -10.81 -60.54
C THR A 76 16.16 -10.62 -61.06
N SER A 77 16.30 -10.09 -62.27
CA SER A 77 17.59 -9.85 -62.94
C SER A 77 18.51 -8.86 -62.23
N SER A 78 18.01 -8.11 -61.23
CA SER A 78 18.78 -7.23 -60.35
C SER A 78 19.32 -7.93 -59.09
N GLY A 79 19.16 -9.25 -58.96
CA GLY A 79 19.65 -10.00 -57.80
C GLY A 79 18.93 -9.65 -56.49
N GLN A 80 17.68 -9.19 -56.56
CA GLN A 80 16.80 -9.03 -55.40
C GLN A 80 15.61 -9.97 -55.56
N ALA A 81 15.44 -10.93 -54.65
CA ALA A 81 14.27 -11.80 -54.66
C ALA A 81 12.99 -10.98 -54.35
N LYS A 82 12.01 -10.97 -55.26
CA LYS A 82 10.69 -10.38 -55.00
C LYS A 82 9.73 -11.43 -54.47
N LEU A 83 8.91 -11.02 -53.50
CA LEU A 83 7.88 -11.87 -52.88
C LEU A 83 6.55 -11.56 -53.58
N MET A 84 5.99 -12.56 -54.27
CA MET A 84 4.66 -12.47 -54.89
C MET A 84 3.66 -13.12 -53.96
N ILE A 85 2.65 -12.36 -53.56
CA ILE A 85 1.64 -12.81 -52.59
C ILE A 85 0.51 -13.52 -53.33
N SER A 86 0.20 -14.76 -52.95
CA SER A 86 -0.74 -15.65 -53.62
C SER A 86 -2.01 -15.95 -52.81
N GLU A 87 -2.14 -15.49 -51.57
CA GLU A 87 -3.41 -15.52 -50.81
C GLU A 87 -3.36 -14.52 -49.63
N ILE A 88 -4.41 -13.72 -49.45
CA ILE A 88 -4.54 -12.68 -48.40
C ILE A 88 -5.96 -12.59 -47.81
N GLU A 89 -6.09 -11.99 -46.63
CA GLU A 89 -7.38 -11.69 -45.97
C GLU A 89 -7.41 -10.23 -45.49
N LYS A 90 -8.47 -9.47 -45.81
CA LYS A 90 -8.65 -8.07 -45.38
C LYS A 90 -9.17 -8.03 -43.93
N ILE A 91 -8.50 -7.29 -43.06
CA ILE A 91 -8.79 -7.30 -41.61
C ILE A 91 -9.43 -5.99 -41.11
N GLY A 92 -9.56 -4.96 -41.96
CA GLY A 92 -10.36 -3.76 -41.66
C GLY A 92 -9.90 -2.48 -42.36
N GLY A 93 -10.88 -1.66 -42.78
CA GLY A 93 -10.73 -0.35 -43.43
C GLY A 93 -12.02 0.49 -43.28
N SER A 94 -11.83 1.80 -43.15
CA SER A 94 -12.72 2.95 -42.87
C SER A 94 -14.20 2.94 -43.29
N THR A 95 -15.08 3.47 -42.42
CA THR A 95 -16.44 3.97 -42.77
C THR A 95 -16.39 5.41 -43.32
N PRO A 96 -17.26 5.76 -44.29
CA PRO A 96 -17.20 7.02 -45.04
C PRO A 96 -17.92 8.19 -44.32
N SER A 97 -17.34 9.38 -44.39
CA SER A 97 -17.99 10.65 -44.04
C SER A 97 -18.42 11.41 -45.29
N ASP A 98 -19.67 11.86 -45.30
CA ASP A 98 -20.35 12.63 -46.36
C ASP A 98 -19.67 13.98 -46.72
N PRO A 99 -20.00 14.59 -47.88
CA PRO A 99 -19.16 15.59 -48.54
C PRO A 99 -19.48 17.02 -48.10
N HIS A 100 -18.49 17.73 -47.55
CA HIS A 100 -18.54 19.20 -47.47
C HIS A 100 -17.21 19.91 -47.77
N ASN A 101 -17.30 20.72 -48.83
CA ASN A 101 -16.63 21.98 -49.19
C ASN A 101 -15.07 22.10 -49.17
N PRO A 102 -14.40 22.23 -50.33
CA PRO A 102 -12.94 22.15 -50.45
C PRO A 102 -12.15 23.45 -50.18
N ASN A 103 -12.65 24.39 -49.37
CA ASN A 103 -12.01 25.71 -49.22
C ASN A 103 -11.87 26.22 -47.77
N GLU A 104 -11.49 25.35 -46.84
CA GLU A 104 -10.85 25.77 -45.59
C GLU A 104 -9.56 24.97 -45.36
N PRO A 105 -8.42 25.62 -45.05
CA PRO A 105 -7.20 24.91 -44.70
C PRO A 105 -7.40 24.27 -43.31
N THR A 106 -7.83 23.02 -43.29
CA THR A 106 -7.95 22.25 -42.04
C THR A 106 -6.54 22.01 -41.48
N LEU A 107 -6.23 22.66 -40.37
CA LEU A 107 -5.00 22.43 -39.60
C LEU A 107 -4.97 20.95 -39.19
N LYS A 108 -4.09 20.16 -39.83
CA LYS A 108 -3.94 18.75 -39.50
C LYS A 108 -3.16 18.60 -38.20
N PHE A 109 -3.84 18.20 -37.13
CA PHE A 109 -3.23 17.95 -35.83
C PHE A 109 -2.68 16.52 -35.74
N THR A 110 -1.56 16.38 -35.04
CA THR A 110 -0.86 15.13 -34.76
C THR A 110 -1.31 14.64 -33.37
N PRO A 111 -1.84 13.42 -33.22
CA PRO A 111 -2.17 12.86 -31.91
C PRO A 111 -0.94 12.74 -31.01
N ILE A 112 -1.07 12.95 -29.69
CA ILE A 112 0.06 12.99 -28.77
C ILE A 112 0.78 11.62 -28.72
N HIS A 113 0.05 10.50 -28.70
CA HIS A 113 0.66 9.16 -28.69
C HIS A 113 1.48 8.85 -29.96
N SER A 114 1.29 9.60 -31.04
CA SER A 114 2.02 9.42 -32.30
C SER A 114 3.35 10.18 -32.32
N LEU A 115 3.59 11.09 -31.38
CA LEU A 115 4.84 11.84 -31.29
C LEU A 115 6.02 10.91 -31.02
N ARG A 116 7.12 11.12 -31.74
CA ARG A 116 8.38 10.39 -31.58
C ARG A 116 9.55 11.37 -31.45
N PRO A 117 10.67 10.96 -30.80
CA PRO A 117 11.90 11.73 -30.82
C PRO A 117 12.36 12.03 -32.25
N TYR A 118 12.93 13.21 -32.47
CA TYR A 118 13.43 13.70 -33.77
C TYR A 118 12.36 13.96 -34.85
N GLN A 119 11.07 13.80 -34.54
CA GLN A 119 9.99 14.18 -35.45
C GLN A 119 9.92 15.71 -35.58
N LYS A 120 9.97 16.23 -36.81
CA LYS A 120 9.85 17.65 -37.13
C LYS A 120 8.49 17.95 -37.79
N GLY A 121 8.05 19.21 -37.69
CA GLY A 121 6.86 19.69 -38.40
C GLY A 121 5.53 19.18 -37.85
N TRP A 122 5.51 18.69 -36.61
CA TRP A 122 4.27 18.32 -35.93
C TRP A 122 3.55 19.55 -35.40
N THR A 123 2.22 19.47 -35.38
CA THR A 123 1.35 20.41 -34.67
C THR A 123 0.35 19.59 -33.87
N ILE A 124 0.25 19.79 -32.57
CA ILE A 124 -0.77 19.15 -31.74
C ILE A 124 -1.81 20.18 -31.32
N LYS A 125 -3.07 19.76 -31.23
CA LYS A 125 -4.13 20.52 -30.56
C LYS A 125 -4.30 19.93 -29.16
N ALA A 126 -4.03 20.71 -28.13
CA ALA A 126 -4.06 20.21 -26.77
C ALA A 126 -4.62 21.23 -25.78
N LYS A 127 -5.38 20.74 -24.80
CA LYS A 127 -5.81 21.47 -23.62
C LYS A 127 -4.69 21.47 -22.59
N VAL A 128 -4.41 22.62 -21.98
CA VAL A 128 -3.48 22.72 -20.85
C VAL A 128 -4.17 22.19 -19.61
N SER A 129 -4.00 20.89 -19.31
CA SER A 129 -4.64 20.24 -18.17
C SER A 129 -4.10 20.71 -16.82
N GLN A 130 -2.78 20.95 -16.72
CA GLN A 130 -2.10 21.48 -15.54
C GLN A 130 -0.93 22.37 -15.95
N ARG A 131 -0.59 23.35 -15.09
CA ARG A 131 0.53 24.27 -15.30
C ARG A 131 1.14 24.66 -13.95
N THR A 132 2.47 24.72 -13.86
CA THR A 132 3.17 25.25 -12.67
C THR A 132 3.35 26.75 -12.76
N HIS A 133 3.53 27.41 -11.61
CA HIS A 133 4.13 28.75 -11.58
C HIS A 133 5.56 28.71 -12.15
N ILE A 134 6.10 29.89 -12.49
CA ILE A 134 7.50 30.00 -12.90
C ILE A 134 8.39 29.69 -11.70
N ILE A 135 9.27 28.70 -11.84
CA ILE A 135 10.19 28.20 -10.82
C ILE A 135 11.60 28.70 -11.16
N HIS A 136 12.28 29.27 -10.17
CA HIS A 136 13.69 29.66 -10.23
C HIS A 136 14.59 28.53 -9.70
N TRP A 137 15.71 28.22 -10.36
CA TRP A 137 16.68 27.25 -9.83
C TRP A 137 17.98 27.92 -9.37
N GLU A 138 18.52 27.43 -8.25
CA GLU A 138 19.61 28.09 -7.51
C GLU A 138 21.00 27.93 -8.14
N LYS A 139 21.24 26.88 -8.94
CA LYS A 139 22.60 26.55 -9.41
C LYS A 139 23.11 27.41 -10.58
N ASP A 140 22.25 27.86 -11.49
CA ASP A 140 22.65 28.61 -12.70
C ASP A 140 21.79 29.85 -12.98
N SER A 141 20.98 30.32 -12.02
CA SER A 141 20.15 31.54 -12.15
C SER A 141 19.14 31.57 -13.32
N GLY A 142 18.58 30.42 -13.69
CA GLY A 142 17.52 30.32 -14.70
C GLY A 142 16.11 30.16 -14.12
N TYR A 143 15.09 30.27 -14.97
CA TYR A 143 13.70 30.05 -14.61
C TYR A 143 12.97 29.22 -15.67
N HIS A 144 11.99 28.41 -15.23
CA HIS A 144 11.18 27.57 -16.11
C HIS A 144 9.75 27.42 -15.60
N PHE A 145 8.84 26.96 -16.44
CA PHE A 145 7.58 26.38 -16.00
C PHE A 145 7.26 25.11 -16.79
N VAL A 146 6.37 24.29 -16.24
CA VAL A 146 5.96 23.01 -16.83
C VAL A 146 4.44 23.03 -17.04
N ALA A 147 4.00 22.54 -18.19
CA ALA A 147 2.59 22.32 -18.51
C ALA A 147 2.33 20.86 -18.87
N THR A 148 1.21 20.30 -18.42
CA THR A 148 0.71 19.00 -18.86
C THR A 148 -0.33 19.24 -19.94
N LEU A 149 -0.04 18.79 -21.16
CA LEU A 149 -0.88 18.97 -22.34
C LEU A 149 -1.69 17.69 -22.56
N GLN A 150 -2.97 17.83 -22.88
CA GLN A 150 -3.88 16.71 -23.13
C GLN A 150 -4.61 16.91 -24.47
N ASP A 151 -4.58 15.92 -25.36
CA ASP A 151 -5.33 15.97 -26.62
C ASP A 151 -6.79 15.49 -26.46
N GLU A 152 -7.51 15.46 -27.58
CA GLU A 152 -8.92 15.05 -27.63
C GLU A 152 -9.13 13.55 -27.34
N GLU A 153 -8.13 12.71 -27.61
CA GLU A 153 -8.14 11.28 -27.30
C GLU A 153 -7.84 11.00 -25.81
N GLY A 154 -7.41 12.03 -25.08
CA GLY A 154 -7.11 11.95 -23.65
C GLY A 154 -5.68 11.53 -23.35
N ASP A 155 -4.80 11.50 -24.34
CA ASP A 155 -3.38 11.29 -24.14
C ASP A 155 -2.73 12.54 -23.56
N THR A 156 -1.74 12.32 -22.68
CA THR A 156 -1.07 13.42 -21.99
C THR A 156 0.41 13.43 -22.30
N ILE A 157 0.98 14.63 -22.42
CA ILE A 157 2.43 14.84 -22.56
C ILE A 157 2.89 16.03 -21.74
N ARG A 158 4.12 15.95 -21.23
CA ARG A 158 4.74 17.03 -20.47
C ARG A 158 5.43 18.02 -21.41
N GLY A 159 5.10 19.30 -21.28
CA GLY A 159 5.73 20.42 -21.98
C GLY A 159 6.56 21.27 -21.03
N VAL A 160 7.82 21.53 -21.36
CA VAL A 160 8.77 22.28 -20.53
C VAL A 160 9.24 23.54 -21.26
N PHE A 161 9.23 24.66 -20.54
CA PHE A 161 9.57 25.98 -21.06
C PHE A 161 10.70 26.58 -20.23
N PHE A 162 11.84 26.88 -20.85
CA PHE A 162 13.02 27.44 -20.19
C PHE A 162 13.24 28.90 -20.59
N GLU A 163 13.65 29.72 -19.63
CA GLU A 163 14.12 31.09 -19.85
C GLU A 163 13.22 31.93 -20.78
N ARG A 164 13.70 32.29 -21.97
CA ARG A 164 12.98 33.14 -22.91
C ARG A 164 11.66 32.52 -23.37
N SER A 165 11.59 31.20 -23.56
CA SER A 165 10.33 30.52 -23.90
C SER A 165 9.36 30.53 -22.72
N ALA A 166 9.87 30.44 -21.49
CA ALA A 166 9.07 30.59 -20.28
C ALA A 166 8.44 31.99 -20.15
N ARG A 167 9.15 33.05 -20.56
CA ARG A 167 8.58 34.42 -20.63
C ARG A 167 7.58 34.55 -21.77
N LYS A 168 7.93 34.08 -22.97
CA LYS A 168 7.11 34.21 -24.20
C LYS A 168 5.76 33.52 -24.07
N PHE A 169 5.72 32.33 -23.47
CA PHE A 169 4.52 31.50 -23.37
C PHE A 169 3.88 31.51 -21.97
N ASN A 170 4.18 32.54 -21.17
CA ASN A 170 3.58 32.72 -19.84
C ASN A 170 2.04 32.94 -19.89
N PHE A 171 1.49 33.24 -21.06
CA PHE A 171 0.05 33.44 -21.30
C PHE A 171 -0.75 32.13 -21.31
N LEU A 172 -0.11 30.95 -21.25
CA LEU A 172 -0.81 29.68 -21.21
C LEU A 172 -1.64 29.55 -19.94
N GLU A 173 -2.94 29.34 -20.08
CA GLU A 173 -3.87 29.20 -18.96
C GLU A 173 -4.38 27.77 -18.86
N GLN A 174 -4.60 27.30 -17.62
CA GLN A 174 -5.15 25.98 -17.37
C GLN A 174 -6.59 25.89 -17.92
N ASN A 175 -6.90 24.76 -18.56
CA ASN A 175 -8.17 24.43 -19.22
C ASN A 175 -8.46 25.12 -20.55
N LYS A 176 -7.53 25.91 -21.09
CA LYS A 176 -7.64 26.43 -22.46
C LYS A 176 -6.98 25.50 -23.48
N THR A 177 -7.52 25.49 -24.70
CA THR A 177 -7.00 24.72 -25.83
C THR A 177 -6.08 25.59 -26.68
N TYR A 178 -4.93 25.03 -27.06
CA TYR A 178 -3.97 25.70 -27.94
C TYR A 178 -3.48 24.72 -29.01
N ALA A 179 -3.09 25.25 -30.17
CA ALA A 179 -2.22 24.55 -31.08
C ALA A 179 -0.76 24.76 -30.66
N PHE A 180 -0.02 23.68 -30.50
CA PHE A 180 1.41 23.68 -30.21
C PHE A 180 2.16 23.10 -31.39
N SER A 181 3.21 23.75 -31.85
CA SER A 181 4.10 23.24 -32.90
C SER A 181 5.54 23.68 -32.64
N ASN A 182 6.47 23.02 -33.32
CA ASN A 182 7.91 23.29 -33.25
C ASN A 182 8.48 23.19 -31.82
N GLY A 183 8.29 22.05 -31.16
CA GLY A 183 9.00 21.69 -29.93
C GLY A 183 9.90 20.45 -30.13
N ASN A 184 10.91 20.29 -29.26
CA ASN A 184 11.80 19.15 -29.30
C ASN A 184 11.27 18.01 -28.42
N VAL A 185 10.89 16.89 -29.04
CA VAL A 185 10.40 15.69 -28.34
C VAL A 185 11.59 14.86 -27.88
N ILE A 186 11.75 14.70 -26.56
CA ILE A 186 12.85 13.94 -25.94
C ILE A 186 12.31 12.89 -24.98
N LEU A 187 13.13 11.89 -24.64
CA LEU A 187 12.79 10.92 -23.59
C LEU A 187 12.73 11.61 -22.22
N GLU A 188 11.69 11.32 -21.45
CA GLU A 188 11.55 11.77 -20.06
C GLU A 188 12.30 10.82 -19.12
N ARG A 189 12.80 11.33 -17.99
CA ARG A 189 13.41 10.48 -16.97
C ARG A 189 12.33 9.60 -16.34
N GLU A 190 12.64 8.33 -16.04
CA GLU A 190 11.67 7.36 -15.50
C GLU A 190 10.94 7.88 -14.23
N GLU A 191 11.61 8.70 -13.43
CA GLU A 191 11.06 9.32 -12.22
C GLU A 191 9.91 10.31 -12.49
N PHE A 192 9.78 10.83 -13.72
CA PHE A 192 8.80 11.85 -14.12
C PHE A 192 7.92 11.45 -15.31
N ALA A 193 8.19 10.31 -15.94
CA ALA A 193 7.41 9.79 -17.06
C ALA A 193 6.02 9.34 -16.59
N THR A 194 4.98 9.62 -17.39
CA THR A 194 3.66 9.05 -17.12
C THR A 194 3.60 7.64 -17.72
N PRO A 195 2.80 6.70 -17.15
CA PRO A 195 2.70 5.33 -17.68
C PRO A 195 2.25 5.25 -19.14
N ARG A 196 1.58 6.30 -19.63
CA ARG A 196 1.07 6.40 -21.00
C ARG A 196 2.00 7.16 -21.96
N ASN A 197 2.94 7.96 -21.46
CA ASN A 197 3.85 8.73 -22.31
C ASN A 197 5.25 8.85 -21.68
N GLN A 198 6.21 8.22 -22.35
CA GLN A 198 7.63 8.22 -21.98
C GLN A 198 8.41 9.42 -22.52
N PHE A 199 7.74 10.33 -23.25
CA PHE A 199 8.36 11.49 -23.86
C PHE A 199 7.91 12.80 -23.20
N GLN A 200 8.74 13.83 -23.32
CA GLN A 200 8.41 15.22 -23.00
C GLN A 200 8.75 16.12 -24.19
N ILE A 201 8.12 17.28 -24.25
CA ILE A 201 8.38 18.31 -25.25
C ILE A 201 9.12 19.46 -24.57
N ILE A 202 10.30 19.81 -25.09
CA ILE A 202 10.97 21.07 -24.76
C ILE A 202 10.53 22.12 -25.78
N PHE A 203 9.89 23.19 -25.30
CA PHE A 203 9.52 24.33 -26.12
C PHE A 203 10.59 25.41 -26.03
N GLU A 204 11.11 25.80 -27.18
CA GLU A 204 12.14 26.82 -27.34
C GLU A 204 11.53 28.14 -27.87
N ASP A 205 12.37 29.14 -28.11
CA ASP A 205 11.94 30.47 -28.54
C ASP A 205 11.28 30.48 -29.93
N ASP A 206 11.59 29.49 -30.76
CA ASP A 206 11.07 29.29 -32.12
C ASP A 206 9.80 28.42 -32.17
N SER A 207 9.35 27.90 -31.01
CA SER A 207 8.07 27.22 -30.89
C SER A 207 6.91 28.16 -31.25
N ASN A 208 5.84 27.60 -31.79
CA ASN A 208 4.62 28.33 -32.15
C ASN A 208 3.45 27.79 -31.34
N ILE A 209 2.84 28.66 -30.54
CA ILE A 209 1.72 28.31 -29.67
C ILE A 209 0.62 29.37 -29.83
N CYS A 210 -0.57 28.94 -30.20
CA CYS A 210 -1.73 29.80 -30.48
C CYS A 210 -2.99 29.24 -29.83
N GLU A 211 -3.80 30.10 -29.21
CA GLU A 211 -5.08 29.73 -28.60
C GLU A 211 -6.10 29.36 -29.69
N ILE A 212 -6.87 28.29 -29.46
CA ILE A 212 -7.92 27.81 -30.36
C ILE A 212 -9.24 27.78 -29.60
N GLU A 213 -10.28 28.41 -30.17
CA GLU A 213 -11.65 28.31 -29.67
C GLU A 213 -12.23 26.91 -29.98
N ASN A 214 -12.83 26.25 -28.99
CA ASN A 214 -13.44 24.94 -29.17
C ASN A 214 -14.85 25.07 -29.78
N GLU A 215 -15.22 24.17 -30.71
CA GLU A 215 -16.62 23.94 -31.08
C GLU A 215 -17.39 23.32 -29.89
N PRO A 216 -18.68 23.66 -29.68
CA PRO A 216 -19.44 23.14 -28.54
C PRO A 216 -19.76 21.65 -28.71
N GLU A 217 -19.26 20.81 -27.79
CA GLU A 217 -19.62 19.39 -27.70
C GLU A 217 -21.11 19.22 -27.31
N THR A 218 -21.84 18.31 -28.00
CA THR A 218 -23.20 17.91 -27.60
C THR A 218 -23.14 17.07 -26.32
N ILE A 219 -23.64 17.61 -25.20
CA ILE A 219 -23.62 16.95 -23.88
C ILE A 219 -24.88 16.09 -23.70
N TYR A 220 -24.71 14.76 -23.67
CA TYR A 220 -25.79 13.82 -23.32
C TYR A 220 -25.90 13.64 -21.81
N ILE A 221 -27.08 13.92 -21.23
CA ILE A 221 -27.33 13.86 -19.78
C ILE A 221 -27.98 12.53 -19.40
N THR A 222 -27.38 11.82 -18.45
CA THR A 222 -27.92 10.64 -17.79
C THR A 222 -28.92 11.06 -16.71
N GLU A 223 -30.09 10.42 -16.67
CA GLU A 223 -31.07 10.68 -15.61
C GLU A 223 -30.61 10.13 -14.26
N LEU A 224 -30.82 10.88 -13.18
CA LEU A 224 -30.36 10.49 -11.84
C LEU A 224 -30.92 9.12 -11.37
N LYS A 225 -32.14 8.76 -11.79
CA LYS A 225 -32.77 7.48 -11.46
C LYS A 225 -32.06 6.27 -12.09
N GLU A 226 -31.32 6.47 -13.18
CA GLU A 226 -30.66 5.41 -13.94
C GLU A 226 -29.27 5.08 -13.38
N ILE A 227 -28.71 5.95 -12.53
CA ILE A 227 -27.38 5.82 -11.91
C ILE A 227 -27.22 4.50 -11.16
N GLU A 228 -28.29 4.00 -10.53
CA GLU A 228 -28.27 2.72 -9.83
C GLU A 228 -27.95 1.55 -10.74
N ASN A 229 -28.42 1.62 -12.00
CA ASN A 229 -28.25 0.59 -13.02
C ASN A 229 -27.05 0.86 -13.94
N THR A 230 -26.37 1.99 -13.79
CA THR A 230 -25.18 2.33 -14.58
C THR A 230 -23.95 1.54 -14.08
N PRO A 231 -23.16 0.94 -14.99
CA PRO A 231 -21.88 0.32 -14.66
C PRO A 231 -20.93 1.24 -13.88
N ARG A 232 -20.30 0.73 -12.82
CA ARG A 232 -19.45 1.52 -11.89
C ARG A 232 -18.19 2.13 -12.51
N ASN A 233 -17.81 1.71 -13.71
CA ASN A 233 -16.64 2.25 -14.42
C ASN A 233 -17.01 3.25 -15.51
N GLU A 234 -18.31 3.52 -15.71
CA GLU A 234 -18.78 4.46 -16.72
C GLU A 234 -18.71 5.91 -16.20
N LEU A 235 -18.41 6.84 -17.12
CA LEU A 235 -18.43 8.26 -16.85
C LEU A 235 -19.77 8.84 -17.32
N ILE A 236 -20.49 9.50 -16.42
CA ILE A 236 -21.82 10.03 -16.72
C ILE A 236 -21.82 11.56 -16.70
N ASN A 237 -22.74 12.17 -17.43
CA ASN A 237 -23.06 13.58 -17.29
C ASN A 237 -24.41 13.70 -16.60
N ILE A 238 -24.56 14.62 -15.65
CA ILE A 238 -25.83 14.82 -14.93
C ILE A 238 -26.28 16.27 -15.02
N CYS A 239 -27.59 16.47 -14.95
CA CYS A 239 -28.22 17.76 -14.71
C CYS A 239 -29.08 17.64 -13.46
N ALA A 240 -28.82 18.46 -12.44
CA ALA A 240 -29.45 18.28 -11.12
C ALA A 240 -29.61 19.60 -10.36
N LEU A 241 -30.63 19.67 -9.49
CA LEU A 241 -30.83 20.78 -8.57
C LEU A 241 -29.99 20.58 -7.30
N VAL A 242 -29.29 21.61 -6.85
CA VAL A 242 -28.53 21.60 -5.62
C VAL A 242 -29.46 21.77 -4.43
N LYS A 243 -29.58 20.74 -3.59
CA LYS A 243 -30.34 20.83 -2.34
C LYS A 243 -29.54 21.52 -1.25
N LYS A 244 -28.28 21.11 -1.04
CA LYS A 244 -27.41 21.63 0.01
C LYS A 244 -25.95 21.59 -0.43
N CYS A 245 -25.26 22.72 -0.28
CA CYS A 245 -23.81 22.79 -0.40
C CYS A 245 -23.17 22.47 0.96
N GLY A 246 -22.30 21.47 1.01
CA GLY A 246 -21.41 21.27 2.15
C GLY A 246 -20.30 22.31 2.19
N GLU A 247 -19.53 22.34 3.26
CA GLU A 247 -18.36 23.22 3.35
C GLU A 247 -17.17 22.65 2.59
N VAL A 248 -16.30 23.53 2.12
CA VAL A 248 -15.03 23.14 1.49
C VAL A 248 -14.08 22.65 2.59
N SER A 249 -13.55 21.44 2.39
CA SER A 249 -12.65 20.75 3.32
C SER A 249 -11.35 20.35 2.60
N GLU A 250 -10.25 20.25 3.34
CA GLU A 250 -8.97 19.80 2.79
C GLU A 250 -8.77 18.30 3.08
N LYS A 251 -8.37 17.54 2.07
CA LYS A 251 -8.05 16.11 2.17
C LYS A 251 -6.64 15.85 1.68
N ASN A 252 -5.85 15.17 2.50
CA ASN A 252 -4.53 14.67 2.11
C ASN A 252 -4.65 13.39 1.28
N THR A 253 -3.90 13.35 0.18
CA THR A 253 -3.73 12.12 -0.60
C THR A 253 -2.58 11.27 -0.06
N LYS A 254 -2.50 10.00 -0.48
CA LYS A 254 -1.41 9.07 -0.15
C LYS A 254 -0.01 9.61 -0.51
N THR A 255 0.05 10.61 -1.39
CA THR A 255 1.28 11.29 -1.83
C THR A 255 1.59 12.57 -1.03
N GLY A 256 0.85 12.88 0.04
CA GLY A 256 1.07 14.05 0.89
C GLY A 256 0.63 15.39 0.29
N LYS A 257 -0.03 15.40 -0.88
CA LYS A 257 -0.57 16.62 -1.50
C LYS A 257 -1.97 16.91 -0.95
N LEU A 258 -2.15 18.14 -0.47
CA LEU A 258 -3.43 18.69 -0.02
C LEU A 258 -4.36 18.94 -1.21
N HIS A 259 -5.62 18.52 -1.08
CA HIS A 259 -6.65 18.74 -2.07
C HIS A 259 -7.94 19.25 -1.43
N LEU A 260 -8.57 20.27 -2.03
CA LEU A 260 -9.88 20.77 -1.59
C LEU A 260 -11.00 19.84 -2.07
N ILE A 261 -11.98 19.60 -1.22
CA ILE A 261 -13.17 18.78 -1.48
C ILE A 261 -14.40 19.49 -0.93
N GLN A 262 -15.48 19.47 -1.70
CA GLN A 262 -16.80 19.92 -1.25
C GLN A 262 -17.84 18.84 -1.60
N ASN A 263 -18.57 18.37 -0.59
CA ASN A 263 -19.69 17.45 -0.79
C ASN A 263 -20.98 18.23 -1.00
N ILE A 264 -21.74 17.86 -2.01
CA ILE A 264 -22.95 18.55 -2.45
C ILE A 264 -24.08 17.55 -2.52
N SER A 265 -25.18 17.86 -1.85
CA SER A 265 -26.41 17.07 -1.94
C SER A 265 -27.25 17.61 -3.09
N LEU A 266 -27.55 16.71 -4.02
CA LEU A 266 -28.39 16.95 -5.19
C LEU A 266 -29.76 16.33 -4.96
N ILE A 267 -30.77 16.90 -5.62
CA ILE A 267 -32.13 16.38 -5.59
C ILE A 267 -32.71 16.33 -7.00
N ASP A 268 -33.46 15.26 -7.28
CA ASP A 268 -34.21 15.11 -8.52
C ASP A 268 -35.69 15.50 -8.34
N GLN A 269 -36.44 15.49 -9.45
CA GLN A 269 -37.88 15.77 -9.44
C GLN A 269 -38.72 14.73 -8.68
N ALA A 270 -38.15 13.54 -8.42
CA ALA A 270 -38.75 12.49 -7.59
C ALA A 270 -38.42 12.65 -6.10
N LEU A 271 -37.73 13.73 -5.71
CA LEU A 271 -37.27 14.02 -4.35
C LEU A 271 -36.27 13.00 -3.80
N LYS A 272 -35.55 12.31 -4.68
CA LYS A 272 -34.45 11.41 -4.31
C LYS A 272 -33.15 12.21 -4.23
N GLU A 273 -32.35 11.88 -3.22
CA GLU A 273 -31.13 12.61 -2.89
C GLU A 273 -29.90 11.84 -3.35
N TYR A 274 -28.95 12.56 -3.92
CA TYR A 274 -27.68 12.02 -4.42
C TYR A 274 -26.53 12.87 -3.88
N ASP A 275 -25.44 12.20 -3.48
CA ASP A 275 -24.23 12.88 -3.02
C ASP A 275 -23.23 13.04 -4.17
N LEU A 276 -22.75 14.26 -4.38
CA LEU A 276 -21.71 14.63 -5.35
C LEU A 276 -20.50 15.22 -4.62
N CYS A 277 -19.34 14.60 -4.81
CA CYS A 277 -18.05 15.03 -4.30
C CYS A 277 -17.26 15.81 -5.37
N ILE A 278 -17.14 17.12 -5.19
CA ILE A 278 -16.37 18.01 -6.08
C ILE A 278 -14.95 18.18 -5.53
N TRP A 279 -13.94 18.21 -6.42
CA TRP A 279 -12.52 18.31 -6.05
C TRP A 279 -11.83 19.55 -6.67
N ASN A 280 -10.92 20.17 -5.91
CA ASN A 280 -9.94 21.22 -6.28
C ASN A 280 -10.39 22.23 -7.34
N SER A 281 -10.13 21.92 -8.62
CA SER A 281 -10.18 22.86 -9.73
C SER A 281 -11.58 23.40 -9.99
N GLU A 282 -12.62 22.67 -9.59
CA GLU A 282 -14.01 23.08 -9.79
C GLU A 282 -14.56 23.90 -8.60
N ILE A 283 -13.99 23.73 -7.40
CA ILE A 283 -14.39 24.47 -6.19
C ILE A 283 -13.94 25.93 -6.25
N GLU A 284 -12.73 26.17 -6.77
CA GLU A 284 -12.15 27.52 -6.85
C GLU A 284 -12.81 28.38 -7.95
N LYS A 285 -13.34 27.74 -9.00
CA LYS A 285 -13.94 28.44 -10.15
C LYS A 285 -15.33 29.01 -9.83
N PHE A 286 -16.09 28.40 -8.92
CA PHE A 286 -17.48 28.79 -8.72
C PHE A 286 -17.98 28.62 -7.27
N ARG A 287 -18.78 29.59 -6.80
CA ARG A 287 -19.51 29.50 -5.51
C ARG A 287 -20.95 29.04 -5.74
N MET A 288 -21.19 27.74 -5.56
CA MET A 288 -22.52 27.13 -5.65
C MET A 288 -23.40 27.49 -4.44
N LYS A 289 -24.70 27.70 -4.67
CA LYS A 289 -25.72 27.95 -3.66
C LYS A 289 -26.81 26.87 -3.70
N PRO A 290 -27.52 26.65 -2.58
CA PRO A 290 -28.78 25.90 -2.62
C PRO A 290 -29.72 26.47 -3.68
N PHE A 291 -30.43 25.59 -4.38
CA PHE A 291 -31.33 25.86 -5.52
C PHE A 291 -30.66 26.26 -6.84
N ASP A 292 -29.33 26.24 -6.92
CA ASP A 292 -28.67 26.30 -8.22
C ASP A 292 -28.90 25.00 -9.00
N VAL A 293 -29.05 25.09 -10.32
CA VAL A 293 -29.03 23.92 -11.21
C VAL A 293 -27.62 23.74 -11.73
N ILE A 294 -27.08 22.54 -11.59
CA ILE A 294 -25.76 22.19 -12.13
C ILE A 294 -25.87 21.23 -13.29
N VAL A 295 -24.96 21.40 -14.24
CA VAL A 295 -24.59 20.37 -15.22
C VAL A 295 -23.16 19.96 -14.94
N ALA A 296 -22.96 18.70 -14.61
CA ALA A 296 -21.64 18.15 -14.30
C ALA A 296 -21.32 17.02 -15.28
N THR A 297 -20.20 17.15 -15.99
CA THR A 297 -19.80 16.20 -17.04
C THR A 297 -18.74 15.20 -16.55
N LYS A 298 -18.69 14.03 -17.19
CA LYS A 298 -17.67 12.99 -17.00
C LYS A 298 -17.44 12.61 -15.53
N LEU A 299 -18.52 12.48 -14.77
CA LEU A 299 -18.50 12.10 -13.35
C LEU A 299 -18.27 10.60 -13.19
N LYS A 300 -17.47 10.22 -12.18
CA LYS A 300 -17.26 8.83 -11.82
C LYS A 300 -18.26 8.39 -10.76
N ILE A 301 -18.86 7.23 -10.99
CA ILE A 301 -19.72 6.52 -10.03
C ILE A 301 -18.84 5.65 -9.12
N SER A 302 -19.10 5.68 -7.81
CA SER A 302 -18.40 4.84 -6.83
C SER A 302 -19.35 4.40 -5.73
N ASP A 303 -19.09 3.22 -5.14
CA ASP A 303 -19.82 2.77 -3.95
C ASP A 303 -18.98 3.06 -2.71
N PHE A 304 -19.56 3.77 -1.75
CA PHE A 304 -18.94 4.06 -0.47
C PHE A 304 -19.91 3.69 0.65
N HIS A 305 -19.56 2.68 1.45
CA HIS A 305 -20.42 2.11 2.50
C HIS A 305 -21.84 1.73 2.04
N GLY A 306 -21.96 1.12 0.85
CA GLY A 306 -23.26 0.70 0.31
C GLY A 306 -24.15 1.84 -0.19
N LYS A 307 -23.65 3.08 -0.21
CA LYS A 307 -24.28 4.22 -0.87
C LYS A 307 -23.53 4.61 -2.14
N LEU A 308 -24.30 4.89 -3.17
CA LEU A 308 -23.82 5.44 -4.43
C LEU A 308 -23.33 6.87 -4.23
N ASN A 309 -22.11 7.13 -4.68
CA ASN A 309 -21.46 8.43 -4.59
C ASN A 309 -20.91 8.85 -5.95
N LEU A 310 -21.24 10.07 -6.37
CA LEU A 310 -20.75 10.69 -7.59
C LEU A 310 -19.51 11.52 -7.27
N SER A 311 -18.49 11.47 -8.11
CA SER A 311 -17.27 12.23 -7.89
C SER A 311 -16.73 12.84 -9.17
N THR A 312 -16.29 14.10 -9.10
CA THR A 312 -15.58 14.73 -10.21
C THR A 312 -14.23 14.06 -10.40
N THR A 313 -13.90 13.69 -11.64
CA THR A 313 -12.62 13.10 -12.01
C THR A 313 -11.59 14.18 -12.31
N ARG A 314 -10.33 13.93 -11.93
CA ARG A 314 -9.24 14.88 -12.10
C ARG A 314 -9.04 15.19 -13.59
N ASN A 315 -9.13 16.46 -13.97
CA ASN A 315 -8.89 17.01 -15.32
C ASN A 315 -9.92 16.62 -16.41
N LEU A 316 -10.91 15.77 -16.11
CA LEU A 316 -11.91 15.33 -17.10
C LEU A 316 -13.31 15.90 -16.83
N SER A 317 -13.71 16.05 -15.56
CA SER A 317 -15.01 16.61 -15.22
C SER A 317 -15.06 18.12 -15.32
N GLU A 318 -16.18 18.65 -15.81
CA GLU A 318 -16.48 20.09 -15.81
C GLU A 318 -17.83 20.33 -15.15
N VAL A 319 -17.94 21.40 -14.35
CA VAL A 319 -19.17 21.77 -13.65
C VAL A 319 -19.65 23.14 -14.11
N TYR A 320 -20.85 23.18 -14.66
CA TYR A 320 -21.55 24.38 -15.09
C TYR A 320 -22.69 24.67 -14.10
N ILE A 321 -22.85 25.93 -13.70
CA ILE A 321 -23.88 26.34 -12.74
C ILE A 321 -24.80 27.34 -13.40
N ASN A 322 -26.10 27.03 -13.48
CA ASN A 322 -27.13 27.83 -14.12
C ASN A 322 -26.76 28.28 -15.56
N LYS A 323 -25.83 27.56 -16.19
CA LYS A 323 -25.19 27.82 -17.48
C LYS A 323 -25.35 26.58 -18.35
N LEU A 324 -25.38 26.79 -19.67
CA LEU A 324 -25.79 25.87 -20.75
C LEU A 324 -27.27 26.00 -21.12
N GLU A 325 -27.52 26.21 -22.42
CA GLU A 325 -28.85 26.25 -23.03
C GLU A 325 -29.40 24.83 -23.24
N LEU A 326 -29.60 24.10 -22.14
CA LEU A 326 -30.20 22.78 -22.13
C LEU A 326 -31.64 22.86 -21.61
N GLU A 327 -32.58 22.20 -22.28
CA GLU A 327 -34.00 22.17 -21.89
C GLU A 327 -34.20 21.72 -20.44
N GLN A 328 -33.42 20.72 -20.01
CA GLN A 328 -33.43 20.16 -18.65
C GLN A 328 -33.06 21.18 -17.57
N VAL A 329 -32.18 22.14 -17.90
CA VAL A 329 -31.76 23.20 -16.95
C VAL A 329 -32.93 24.12 -16.66
N GLU A 330 -33.67 24.55 -17.69
CA GLU A 330 -34.85 25.41 -17.53
C GLU A 330 -36.00 24.69 -16.81
N ILE A 331 -36.20 23.40 -17.09
CA ILE A 331 -37.17 22.56 -16.38
C ILE A 331 -36.85 22.49 -14.88
N LEU A 332 -35.60 22.21 -14.51
CA LEU A 332 -35.19 22.08 -13.10
C LEU A 332 -35.20 23.43 -12.36
N LYS A 333 -34.86 24.54 -13.03
CA LYS A 333 -34.98 25.89 -12.44
C LYS A 333 -36.43 26.19 -12.06
N LYS A 334 -37.37 25.96 -12.99
CA LYS A 334 -38.80 26.18 -12.76
C LYS A 334 -39.33 25.28 -11.65
N TRP A 335 -39.03 23.99 -11.72
CA TRP A 335 -39.45 23.02 -10.71
C TRP A 335 -38.90 23.34 -9.32
N GLY A 336 -37.61 23.70 -9.21
CA GLY A 336 -36.97 24.04 -7.94
C GLY A 336 -37.58 25.28 -7.27
N ALA A 337 -37.96 26.29 -8.05
CA ALA A 337 -38.65 27.47 -7.55
C ALA A 337 -40.08 27.17 -7.08
N GLU A 338 -40.85 26.37 -7.84
CA GLU A 338 -42.22 25.98 -7.48
C GLU A 338 -42.27 25.10 -6.22
N ASN A 339 -41.20 24.34 -5.94
CA ASN A 339 -41.13 23.37 -4.85
C ASN A 339 -40.20 23.79 -3.71
N GLU A 340 -39.76 25.05 -3.64
CA GLU A 340 -38.78 25.55 -2.66
C GLU A 340 -39.16 25.22 -1.21
N ASN A 341 -40.43 25.47 -0.85
CA ASN A 341 -40.94 25.17 0.50
C ASN A 341 -40.96 23.68 0.78
N LEU A 342 -41.33 22.84 -0.20
CA LEU A 342 -41.37 21.38 -0.06
C LEU A 342 -39.96 20.79 0.10
N ILE A 343 -38.99 21.33 -0.65
CA ILE A 343 -37.57 20.94 -0.59
C ILE A 343 -36.96 21.36 0.76
N ARG A 344 -37.40 22.49 1.34
CA ARG A 344 -36.99 22.94 2.68
C ARG A 344 -37.70 22.22 3.83
N ASP A 345 -38.99 21.90 3.70
CA ASP A 345 -39.85 21.36 4.77
C ASP A 345 -39.63 19.88 5.08
N ARG A 346 -38.97 19.12 4.19
CA ARG A 346 -38.57 17.73 4.50
C ARG A 346 -37.47 17.60 5.56
N VAL A 347 -37.03 18.71 6.14
CA VAL A 347 -36.22 18.78 7.37
C VAL A 347 -37.08 18.59 8.65
N ASN A 348 -38.43 18.63 8.57
CA ASN A 348 -39.30 18.72 9.76
C ASN A 348 -40.36 17.61 9.97
N LYS A 349 -40.40 16.53 9.18
CA LYS A 349 -41.40 15.44 9.37
C LYS A 349 -40.80 14.14 9.95
N ILE A 350 -40.39 14.20 11.22
CA ILE A 350 -40.79 13.24 12.27
C ILE A 350 -41.03 14.05 13.55
N ARG A 351 -42.16 14.76 13.62
CA ARG A 351 -42.73 15.26 14.88
C ARG A 351 -44.25 15.09 14.82
N ILE A 352 -44.77 14.21 15.68
CA ILE A 352 -46.20 14.05 15.95
C ILE A 352 -46.64 15.26 16.81
N PRO A 353 -47.76 15.94 16.50
CA PRO A 353 -48.25 17.05 17.31
C PRO A 353 -49.15 16.54 18.43
N ILE A 354 -48.90 16.96 19.68
CA ILE A 354 -49.90 16.93 20.75
C ILE A 354 -49.92 18.33 21.38
N GLU A 355 -51.04 19.02 21.22
CA GLU A 355 -51.35 20.26 21.92
C GLU A 355 -51.45 20.05 23.43
N SER A 356 -51.11 21.10 24.16
CA SER A 356 -50.95 21.11 25.61
C SER A 356 -52.28 21.16 26.38
N PRO A 357 -52.29 20.58 27.58
CA PRO A 357 -52.97 21.23 28.69
C PRO A 357 -52.00 21.49 29.85
N LYS A 358 -52.11 22.71 30.38
CA LYS A 358 -51.43 23.21 31.57
C LYS A 358 -51.65 22.29 32.79
N LYS A 359 -50.57 21.84 33.44
CA LYS A 359 -50.48 21.71 34.91
C LYS A 359 -49.04 21.52 35.37
N LYS A 360 -48.68 22.22 36.45
CA LYS A 360 -47.41 22.14 37.17
C LYS A 360 -47.14 20.72 37.64
N MET A 361 -45.96 20.17 37.33
CA MET A 361 -45.27 19.15 38.12
C MET A 361 -43.81 19.06 37.63
N GLU A 362 -42.88 19.03 38.57
CA GLU A 362 -41.45 18.85 38.32
C GLU A 362 -41.20 17.49 37.64
N ALA A 363 -40.51 17.50 36.50
CA ALA A 363 -40.13 16.29 35.79
C ALA A 363 -38.70 16.43 35.24
N SER A 364 -37.90 15.41 35.51
CA SER A 364 -36.53 15.21 35.05
C SER A 364 -36.44 15.31 33.52
N THR A 365 -35.76 16.34 33.03
CA THR A 365 -35.47 16.53 31.61
C THR A 365 -34.48 15.47 31.16
N GLU A 366 -34.93 14.46 30.40
CA GLU A 366 -34.02 13.56 29.68
C GLU A 366 -33.16 14.40 28.72
N THR A 367 -31.86 14.39 28.95
CA THR A 367 -30.90 15.14 28.13
C THR A 367 -30.68 14.35 26.85
N ILE A 368 -31.03 14.94 25.70
CA ILE A 368 -30.76 14.33 24.39
C ILE A 368 -29.25 14.41 24.12
N PHE A 369 -28.63 13.25 23.89
CA PHE A 369 -27.20 13.15 23.57
C PHE A 369 -26.98 13.06 22.05
N THR A 370 -26.03 13.83 21.55
CA THR A 370 -25.52 13.81 20.18
C THR A 370 -24.43 12.73 20.06
N PRO A 371 -24.48 11.85 19.05
CA PRO A 371 -23.37 10.93 18.76
C PRO A 371 -22.07 11.69 18.45
N ILE A 372 -20.93 11.14 18.87
CA ILE A 372 -19.61 11.76 18.64
C ILE A 372 -19.34 11.91 17.14
N ALA A 373 -19.79 10.98 16.31
CA ALA A 373 -19.64 11.05 14.85
C ALA A 373 -20.31 12.27 14.19
N GLN A 374 -21.31 12.85 14.86
CA GLN A 374 -22.04 14.03 14.36
C GLN A 374 -21.43 15.35 14.83
N LEU A 375 -20.49 15.30 15.78
CA LEU A 375 -19.81 16.49 16.27
C LEU A 375 -18.99 17.13 15.16
N ASN A 376 -19.15 18.44 15.01
CA ASN A 376 -18.37 19.27 14.10
C ASN A 376 -18.09 20.64 14.73
N PRO A 377 -17.07 21.39 14.25
CA PRO A 377 -16.67 22.68 14.83
C PRO A 377 -17.76 23.76 14.88
N PHE A 378 -18.83 23.62 14.10
CA PHE A 378 -19.91 24.61 13.99
C PHE A 378 -21.07 24.33 14.94
N MET A 379 -21.07 23.19 15.62
CA MET A 379 -22.08 22.89 16.64
C MET A 379 -21.86 23.77 17.87
N VAL A 380 -22.78 24.72 18.09
CA VAL A 380 -22.78 25.60 19.26
C VAL A 380 -23.43 24.92 20.48
N VAL A 381 -24.45 24.08 20.24
CA VAL A 381 -25.18 23.36 21.29
C VAL A 381 -25.07 21.87 21.01
N TRP A 382 -24.36 21.17 21.88
CA TRP A 382 -24.22 19.73 21.85
C TRP A 382 -24.02 19.20 23.27
N ALA A 383 -24.46 17.98 23.50
CA ALA A 383 -24.18 17.20 24.69
C ALA A 383 -23.89 15.78 24.24
N ILE A 384 -22.82 15.17 24.73
CA ILE A 384 -22.50 13.76 24.45
C ILE A 384 -22.57 12.94 25.73
N LYS A 385 -22.89 11.66 25.58
CA LYS A 385 -22.70 10.65 26.61
C LYS A 385 -21.55 9.75 26.15
N ALA A 386 -20.45 9.75 26.89
CA ALA A 386 -19.24 9.07 26.47
C ALA A 386 -18.49 8.47 27.66
N ARG A 387 -17.85 7.32 27.45
CA ARG A 387 -16.94 6.68 28.40
C ARG A 387 -15.52 7.20 28.18
N VAL A 388 -14.81 7.53 29.25
CA VAL A 388 -13.39 7.88 29.19
C VAL A 388 -12.56 6.61 29.21
N PHE A 389 -12.01 6.18 28.07
CA PHE A 389 -11.19 4.96 28.04
C PHE A 389 -9.70 5.23 28.24
N LYS A 390 -9.28 6.51 28.24
CA LYS A 390 -7.92 6.92 28.56
C LYS A 390 -7.88 8.32 29.17
N LYS A 391 -7.12 8.51 30.24
CA LYS A 391 -6.76 9.82 30.83
C LYS A 391 -5.25 9.91 30.96
N TYR A 392 -4.67 11.04 30.58
CA TYR A 392 -3.24 11.31 30.74
C TYR A 392 -2.98 12.07 32.04
N VAL A 393 -1.76 11.92 32.58
CA VAL A 393 -1.28 12.77 33.68
C VAL A 393 -1.21 14.23 33.18
N VAL A 394 -1.55 15.20 34.03
CA VAL A 394 -1.48 16.64 33.71
C VAL A 394 -0.08 16.99 33.20
N GLN A 395 -0.01 17.59 32.02
CA GLN A 395 1.23 17.97 31.33
C GLN A 395 1.44 19.49 31.38
N TYR A 396 2.69 19.94 31.32
CA TYR A 396 3.08 21.36 31.40
C TYR A 396 3.76 21.78 30.09
N PHE A 397 3.56 23.02 29.65
CA PHE A 397 4.25 23.57 28.48
C PHE A 397 5.66 24.05 28.87
N ASN A 398 6.65 23.78 28.02
CA ASN A 398 8.04 24.17 28.25
C ASN A 398 8.33 25.64 27.87
N GLU A 399 7.54 26.21 26.96
CA GLU A 399 7.81 27.52 26.36
C GLU A 399 6.92 28.64 26.91
N ASN A 400 5.83 28.30 27.62
CA ASN A 400 4.93 29.22 28.31
C ASN A 400 4.46 28.58 29.62
N PRO A 401 4.38 29.29 30.76
CA PRO A 401 3.90 28.70 32.00
C PRO A 401 2.40 28.38 31.89
N GLY A 402 2.08 27.14 31.56
CA GLY A 402 0.73 26.64 31.46
C GLY A 402 0.69 25.12 31.56
N LYS A 403 -0.50 24.59 31.77
CA LYS A 403 -0.73 23.14 31.88
C LYS A 403 -1.93 22.70 31.07
N PHE A 404 -2.00 21.42 30.75
CA PHE A 404 -3.18 20.84 30.13
C PHE A 404 -3.42 19.41 30.61
N LEU A 405 -4.68 19.01 30.57
CA LEU A 405 -5.15 17.65 30.82
C LEU A 405 -5.77 17.12 29.53
N ALA A 406 -5.32 15.95 29.10
CA ALA A 406 -5.85 15.26 27.92
C ALA A 406 -6.50 13.93 28.32
N PHE A 407 -7.52 13.53 27.56
CA PHE A 407 -8.22 12.26 27.73
C PHE A 407 -8.88 11.83 26.41
N HIS A 408 -9.32 10.58 26.33
CA HIS A 408 -9.96 10.01 25.16
C HIS A 408 -11.32 9.41 25.53
N LEU A 409 -12.29 9.66 24.66
CA LEU A 409 -13.71 9.38 24.86
C LEU A 409 -14.21 8.42 23.77
N ILE A 410 -15.16 7.57 24.12
CA ILE A 410 -15.90 6.71 23.21
C ILE A 410 -17.41 6.76 23.54
N ASP A 411 -18.26 6.84 22.53
CA ASP A 411 -19.73 6.80 22.71
C ASP A 411 -20.30 5.38 22.51
N ALA A 412 -21.62 5.25 22.61
CA ALA A 412 -22.31 3.97 22.44
C ALA A 412 -22.19 3.39 21.02
N GLU A 413 -21.96 4.25 20.02
CA GLU A 413 -21.75 3.85 18.62
C GLU A 413 -20.30 3.41 18.36
N GLY A 414 -19.38 3.62 19.31
CA GLY A 414 -17.97 3.27 19.17
C GLY A 414 -17.07 4.36 18.63
N THR A 415 -17.63 5.55 18.36
CA THR A 415 -16.87 6.64 17.78
C THR A 415 -15.96 7.24 18.84
N LYS A 416 -14.67 7.33 18.53
CA LYS A 416 -13.64 7.83 19.45
C LYS A 416 -13.28 9.29 19.16
N ILE A 417 -13.07 10.08 20.22
CA ILE A 417 -12.63 11.47 20.12
C ILE A 417 -11.70 11.86 21.26
N SER A 418 -10.77 12.77 20.99
CA SER A 418 -9.88 13.35 22.00
C SER A 418 -10.55 14.51 22.74
N GLY A 419 -10.34 14.59 24.05
CA GLY A 419 -10.71 15.71 24.91
C GLY A 419 -9.48 16.41 25.49
N ILE A 420 -9.48 17.74 25.54
CA ILE A 420 -8.40 18.54 26.13
C ILE A 420 -8.93 19.69 26.98
N CYS A 421 -8.27 19.94 28.11
CA CYS A 421 -8.51 21.04 29.03
C CYS A 421 -7.22 21.83 29.24
N PHE A 422 -7.28 23.16 29.23
CA PHE A 422 -6.10 24.01 29.46
C PHE A 422 -6.20 24.79 30.77
N ASN A 423 -5.08 24.93 31.46
CA ASN A 423 -4.87 25.79 32.61
C ASN A 423 -5.93 25.59 33.71
N LYS A 424 -6.71 26.63 34.04
CA LYS A 424 -7.76 26.57 35.07
C LYS A 424 -8.85 25.54 34.77
N ILE A 425 -9.10 25.25 33.49
CA ILE A 425 -10.08 24.24 33.07
C ILE A 425 -9.56 22.83 33.35
N ALA A 426 -8.24 22.61 33.25
CA ALA A 426 -7.63 21.34 33.60
C ALA A 426 -7.82 21.03 35.09
N ASP A 427 -7.70 22.04 35.97
CA ASP A 427 -7.98 21.90 37.40
C ASP A 427 -9.46 21.63 37.67
N LYS A 428 -10.35 22.36 36.99
CA LYS A 428 -11.81 22.20 37.13
C LYS A 428 -12.27 20.78 36.81
N PHE A 429 -11.68 20.13 35.81
CA PHE A 429 -12.08 18.81 35.31
C PHE A 429 -11.09 17.69 35.64
N ASP A 430 -10.21 17.87 36.63
CA ASP A 430 -9.28 16.81 37.05
C ASP A 430 -9.99 15.64 37.74
N PHE A 431 -11.25 15.79 38.16
CA PHE A 431 -12.04 14.69 38.72
C PHE A 431 -12.43 13.61 37.68
N ILE A 432 -12.23 13.85 36.37
CA ILE A 432 -12.50 12.84 35.33
C ILE A 432 -11.65 11.59 35.60
N ARG A 433 -12.25 10.40 35.52
CA ARG A 433 -11.61 9.09 35.75
C ARG A 433 -11.68 8.21 34.51
N GLU A 434 -10.68 7.35 34.33
CA GLU A 434 -10.75 6.27 33.33
C GLU A 434 -11.90 5.31 33.67
N ASP A 435 -12.47 4.70 32.63
CA ASP A 435 -13.59 3.76 32.62
C ASP A 435 -14.97 4.30 33.05
N ALA A 436 -15.06 5.51 33.62
CA ALA A 436 -16.32 6.15 33.97
C ALA A 436 -17.04 6.76 32.75
N VAL A 437 -18.37 6.85 32.84
CA VAL A 437 -19.25 7.44 31.80
C VAL A 437 -19.63 8.86 32.21
N TYR A 438 -19.49 9.80 31.27
CA TYR A 438 -19.77 11.21 31.50
C TYR A 438 -20.77 11.77 30.49
N SER A 439 -21.64 12.65 30.97
CA SER A 439 -22.30 13.66 30.16
C SER A 439 -21.36 14.84 30.01
N ILE A 440 -20.98 15.16 28.77
CA ILE A 440 -20.17 16.33 28.44
C ILE A 440 -21.01 17.26 27.57
N LYS A 441 -21.25 18.47 28.03
CA LYS A 441 -22.08 19.47 27.36
C LYS A 441 -21.31 20.77 27.18
N GLY A 442 -21.37 21.32 25.97
CA GLY A 442 -20.67 22.54 25.61
C GLY A 442 -19.15 22.37 25.55
N GLY A 443 -18.45 23.47 25.28
CA GLY A 443 -17.05 23.44 24.85
C GLY A 443 -16.93 23.62 23.34
N SER A 444 -15.69 23.75 22.84
CA SER A 444 -15.45 23.93 21.42
C SER A 444 -14.95 22.64 20.78
N VAL A 445 -15.61 22.20 19.71
CA VAL A 445 -15.08 21.15 18.84
C VAL A 445 -14.07 21.81 17.88
N ARG A 446 -12.84 21.34 17.85
CA ARG A 446 -11.75 21.89 17.02
C ARG A 446 -11.11 20.80 16.18
N HIS A 447 -10.43 21.18 15.11
CA HIS A 447 -9.61 20.24 14.36
C HIS A 447 -8.48 19.68 15.23
N GLU A 448 -8.28 18.36 15.14
CA GLU A 448 -7.11 17.72 15.69
C GLU A 448 -5.93 17.94 14.75
N ARG A 449 -4.77 18.25 15.34
CA ARG A 449 -3.55 18.47 14.58
C ARG A 449 -3.04 17.11 14.07
N PRO A 450 -2.60 16.99 12.79
CA PRO A 450 -2.16 15.71 12.23
C PRO A 450 -1.08 15.02 13.06
N GLU A 451 -0.19 15.80 13.67
CA GLU A 451 0.92 15.30 14.49
C GLU A 451 0.45 14.64 15.81
N TYR A 452 -0.81 14.89 16.20
CA TYR A 452 -1.42 14.41 17.45
C TYR A 452 -2.73 13.63 17.19
N LYS A 453 -2.98 13.20 15.95
CA LYS A 453 -4.21 12.48 15.58
C LYS A 453 -4.12 11.01 15.99
N PHE A 454 -4.92 10.64 17.00
CA PHE A 454 -4.97 9.28 17.54
C PHE A 454 -6.13 8.43 16.98
N PHE A 455 -7.20 9.06 16.49
CA PHE A 455 -8.43 8.38 16.03
C PHE A 455 -8.80 8.82 14.63
N GLU A 456 -9.72 8.11 13.97
CA GLU A 456 -10.25 8.49 12.66
C GLU A 456 -10.88 9.89 12.68
N SER A 457 -11.49 10.27 13.81
CA SER A 457 -12.04 11.60 14.04
C SER A 457 -11.01 12.69 13.75
N ASN A 458 -11.36 13.62 12.86
CA ASN A 458 -10.55 14.79 12.54
C ASN A 458 -10.67 15.89 13.59
N TYR A 459 -11.47 15.67 14.64
CA TYR A 459 -11.83 16.67 15.62
C TYR A 459 -11.41 16.25 17.03
N LYS A 460 -11.29 17.25 17.90
CA LYS A 460 -11.14 17.12 19.34
C LYS A 460 -12.10 18.06 20.05
N ILE A 461 -12.50 17.66 21.25
CA ILE A 461 -13.27 18.49 22.16
C ILE A 461 -12.27 19.27 23.02
N GLN A 462 -12.36 20.59 22.98
CA GLN A 462 -11.65 21.46 23.90
C GLN A 462 -12.65 22.05 24.89
N LEU A 463 -12.54 21.64 26.15
CA LEU A 463 -13.38 22.16 27.23
C LEU A 463 -12.93 23.57 27.62
N ASN A 464 -13.91 24.39 27.98
CA ASN A 464 -13.77 25.80 28.34
C ASN A 464 -14.64 26.14 29.57
N ASP A 465 -14.68 27.40 29.98
CA ASP A 465 -15.36 27.82 31.21
C ASP A 465 -16.87 27.49 31.22
N ILE A 466 -17.52 27.53 30.06
CA ILE A 466 -18.95 27.23 29.88
C ILE A 466 -19.26 25.73 29.74
N SER A 467 -18.23 24.88 29.67
CA SER A 467 -18.43 23.43 29.57
C SER A 467 -18.96 22.86 30.88
N GLU A 468 -19.86 21.89 30.77
CA GLU A 468 -20.39 21.09 31.88
C GLU A 468 -19.99 19.63 31.68
N VAL A 469 -19.37 19.03 32.69
CA VAL A 469 -19.03 17.60 32.71
C VAL A 469 -19.67 17.00 33.96
N LYS A 470 -20.54 16.00 33.78
CA LYS A 470 -21.22 15.29 34.87
C LYS A 470 -21.00 13.80 34.73
N GLU A 471 -20.54 13.15 35.80
CA GLU A 471 -20.47 11.68 35.83
C GLU A 471 -21.89 11.11 35.81
N LEU A 472 -22.10 10.04 35.04
CA LEU A 472 -23.36 9.33 34.92
C LEU A 472 -23.17 7.89 35.41
N ASP A 473 -24.26 7.27 35.85
CA ASP A 473 -24.26 5.83 36.14
C ASP A 473 -23.99 5.04 34.86
N ASP A 474 -23.12 4.03 34.96
CA ASP A 474 -22.78 3.14 33.85
C ASP A 474 -23.92 2.14 33.63
N ASP A 475 -24.83 2.47 32.71
CA ASP A 475 -25.95 1.63 32.31
C ASP A 475 -25.57 0.52 31.30
N GLY A 476 -24.28 0.36 31.01
CA GLY A 476 -23.77 -0.66 30.09
C GLY A 476 -23.98 -0.35 28.60
N SER A 477 -24.62 0.77 28.26
CA SER A 477 -24.90 1.17 26.87
C SER A 477 -23.65 1.45 26.04
N ILE A 478 -22.55 1.85 26.68
CA ILE A 478 -21.26 2.11 26.03
C ILE A 478 -20.31 0.97 26.37
N GLN A 479 -19.98 0.11 25.41
CA GLN A 479 -19.06 -1.00 25.68
C GLN A 479 -17.68 -0.48 26.14
N LYS A 480 -17.15 -1.08 27.21
CA LYS A 480 -15.82 -0.74 27.73
C LYS A 480 -14.70 -1.02 26.71
N TYR A 481 -14.91 -2.03 25.88
CA TYR A 481 -13.93 -2.51 24.92
C TYR A 481 -14.65 -2.90 23.63
N GLN A 482 -14.20 -2.37 22.49
CA GLN A 482 -14.60 -2.86 21.17
C GLN A 482 -13.51 -3.75 20.62
N PHE A 483 -13.84 -4.98 20.26
CA PHE A 483 -12.91 -5.94 19.68
C PHE A 483 -13.28 -6.25 18.24
N GLU A 484 -12.27 -6.38 17.39
CA GLU A 484 -12.42 -6.92 16.03
C GLU A 484 -11.68 -8.27 15.96
N PHE A 485 -12.29 -9.29 16.56
CA PHE A 485 -11.62 -10.57 16.78
C PHE A 485 -11.33 -11.31 15.49
N VAL A 486 -10.06 -11.67 15.30
CA VAL A 486 -9.61 -12.59 14.26
C VAL A 486 -9.64 -14.03 14.78
N SER A 487 -10.11 -14.97 13.97
CA SER A 487 -10.09 -16.40 14.27
C SER A 487 -8.65 -16.94 14.32
N ILE A 488 -8.34 -17.87 15.24
CA ILE A 488 -6.99 -18.45 15.33
C ILE A 488 -6.62 -19.14 14.01
N SER A 489 -7.56 -19.82 13.35
CA SER A 489 -7.35 -20.48 12.05
C SER A 489 -6.92 -19.54 10.91
N GLN A 490 -7.19 -18.24 11.01
CA GLN A 490 -6.91 -17.28 9.93
C GLN A 490 -5.53 -16.64 10.06
N LEU A 491 -4.82 -16.88 11.16
CA LEU A 491 -3.57 -16.18 11.47
C LEU A 491 -2.44 -16.49 10.48
N GLU A 492 -2.46 -17.66 9.84
CA GLU A 492 -1.46 -18.03 8.82
C GLU A 492 -1.57 -17.20 7.54
N LEU A 493 -2.74 -16.60 7.27
CA LEU A 493 -3.02 -15.79 6.09
C LEU A 493 -2.61 -14.32 6.27
N LEU A 494 -2.24 -13.93 7.48
CA LEU A 494 -1.91 -12.55 7.85
C LEU A 494 -0.42 -12.23 7.69
N ASN A 495 -0.13 -10.94 7.54
CA ASN A 495 1.24 -10.48 7.33
C ASN A 495 2.03 -10.43 8.65
N GLU A 496 3.35 -10.53 8.56
CA GLU A 496 4.23 -10.35 9.72
C GLU A 496 4.03 -8.95 10.34
N ASN A 497 4.05 -8.87 11.67
CA ASN A 497 3.89 -7.64 12.47
C ASN A 497 2.51 -6.98 12.37
N GLU A 498 1.51 -7.65 11.81
CA GLU A 498 0.13 -7.20 11.85
C GLU A 498 -0.38 -7.13 13.29
N ILE A 499 -1.23 -6.13 13.58
CA ILE A 499 -1.79 -5.90 14.91
C ILE A 499 -3.26 -6.33 14.86
N ILE A 500 -3.61 -7.31 15.69
CA ILE A 500 -4.92 -7.93 15.68
C ILE A 500 -5.56 -7.94 17.07
N ASP A 501 -6.88 -7.99 17.11
CA ASP A 501 -7.61 -8.33 18.32
C ASP A 501 -7.90 -9.84 18.29
N ILE A 502 -7.65 -10.55 19.39
CA ILE A 502 -7.84 -12.02 19.45
C ILE A 502 -8.44 -12.46 20.77
N CYS A 503 -9.24 -13.52 20.77
CA CYS A 503 -9.72 -14.17 21.97
C CYS A 503 -9.67 -15.69 21.86
N GLY A 504 -9.49 -16.36 22.99
CA GLY A 504 -9.50 -17.81 23.07
C GLY A 504 -9.60 -18.29 24.52
N ILE A 505 -9.73 -19.60 24.69
CA ILE A 505 -9.64 -20.26 26.00
C ILE A 505 -8.20 -20.68 26.24
N ILE A 506 -7.68 -20.38 27.42
CA ILE A 506 -6.34 -20.79 27.84
C ILE A 506 -6.33 -22.31 28.01
N VAL A 507 -5.58 -23.00 27.16
CA VAL A 507 -5.43 -24.47 27.21
C VAL A 507 -4.15 -24.90 27.92
N GLU A 508 -3.13 -24.05 27.93
CA GLU A 508 -1.84 -24.29 28.57
C GLU A 508 -1.23 -22.99 29.11
N VAL A 509 -0.58 -23.08 30.28
CA VAL A 509 0.09 -21.95 30.94
C VAL A 509 1.53 -22.35 31.24
N PHE A 510 2.50 -21.61 30.71
CA PHE A 510 3.91 -21.87 30.95
C PHE A 510 4.42 -21.06 32.17
N PRO A 511 5.51 -21.49 32.83
CA PRO A 511 6.13 -20.72 33.91
C PRO A 511 6.64 -19.34 33.42
N PRO A 512 6.50 -18.27 34.22
CA PRO A 512 7.13 -16.99 33.90
C PRO A 512 8.65 -17.06 34.04
N PHE A 513 9.37 -16.27 33.27
CA PHE A 513 10.83 -16.13 33.35
C PHE A 513 11.27 -14.68 33.12
N GLU A 514 12.46 -14.33 33.61
CA GLU A 514 13.00 -12.97 33.48
C GLU A 514 13.92 -12.82 32.26
N ILE A 515 13.72 -11.73 31.52
CA ILE A 515 14.57 -11.29 30.42
C ILE A 515 15.26 -10.00 30.83
N GLN A 516 16.55 -9.93 30.59
CA GLN A 516 17.36 -8.80 31.04
C GLN A 516 17.58 -7.79 29.91
N LEU A 517 17.23 -6.55 30.21
CA LEU A 517 17.26 -5.45 29.26
C LEU A 517 18.63 -4.81 29.18
N LYS A 518 18.78 -4.03 28.10
CA LYS A 518 20.00 -3.32 27.76
C LYS A 518 20.50 -2.34 28.83
N ASN A 519 19.57 -1.85 29.65
CA ASN A 519 19.80 -0.89 30.73
C ASN A 519 20.07 -1.56 32.09
N GLY A 520 20.07 -2.89 32.17
CA GLY A 520 20.29 -3.64 33.41
C GLY A 520 19.02 -3.92 34.24
N ASN A 521 17.84 -3.54 33.74
CA ASN A 521 16.57 -3.92 34.36
C ASN A 521 16.13 -5.30 33.84
N SER A 522 15.48 -6.13 34.66
CA SER A 522 14.78 -7.32 34.18
C SER A 522 13.32 -7.03 33.87
N ILE A 523 12.78 -7.71 32.86
CA ILE A 523 11.36 -7.74 32.52
C ILE A 523 10.89 -9.18 32.56
N VAL A 524 9.73 -9.41 33.15
CA VAL A 524 9.12 -10.75 33.20
C VAL A 524 8.43 -11.03 31.88
N LYS A 525 8.57 -12.24 31.37
CA LYS A 525 7.86 -12.77 30.21
C LYS A 525 7.20 -14.10 30.58
N ARG A 526 6.01 -14.35 30.06
CA ARG A 526 5.29 -15.61 30.23
C ARG A 526 4.56 -15.99 28.95
N TYR A 527 4.58 -17.27 28.61
CA TYR A 527 3.80 -17.79 27.49
C TYR A 527 2.47 -18.38 27.98
N VAL A 528 1.42 -18.19 27.21
CA VAL A 528 0.13 -18.86 27.37
C VAL A 528 -0.31 -19.40 26.01
N LYS A 529 -0.87 -20.60 25.98
CA LYS A 529 -1.45 -21.19 24.77
C LYS A 529 -2.96 -21.05 24.82
N ILE A 530 -3.53 -20.50 23.77
CA ILE A 530 -4.98 -20.30 23.65
C ILE A 530 -5.53 -21.13 22.49
N ALA A 531 -6.78 -21.56 22.60
CA ALA A 531 -7.51 -22.25 21.55
C ALA A 531 -8.91 -21.66 21.36
N ASP A 532 -9.48 -21.85 20.19
CA ASP A 532 -10.84 -21.44 19.84
C ASP A 532 -11.64 -22.61 19.24
N GLU A 533 -12.88 -22.35 18.84
CA GLU A 533 -13.78 -23.38 18.31
C GLU A 533 -13.33 -24.02 17.00
N THR A 534 -12.29 -23.47 16.35
CA THR A 534 -11.70 -24.04 15.14
C THR A 534 -10.72 -25.17 15.43
N LEU A 535 -10.51 -25.53 16.71
CA LEU A 535 -9.54 -26.53 17.19
C LEU A 535 -8.06 -26.13 16.94
N ASN A 536 -7.82 -24.91 16.49
CA ASN A 536 -6.48 -24.36 16.35
C ASN A 536 -6.04 -23.74 17.68
N CYS A 537 -4.75 -23.84 17.98
CA CYS A 537 -4.14 -23.19 19.14
C CYS A 537 -2.88 -22.42 18.77
N ILE A 538 -2.62 -21.34 19.52
CA ILE A 538 -1.48 -20.46 19.30
C ILE A 538 -0.92 -19.94 20.64
N GLU A 539 0.38 -19.70 20.69
CA GLU A 539 1.06 -19.14 21.85
C GLU A 539 1.09 -17.60 21.83
N ILE A 540 0.77 -17.01 22.97
CA ILE A 540 0.86 -15.57 23.24
C ILE A 540 1.97 -15.32 24.28
N ALA A 541 2.92 -14.48 23.92
CA ALA A 541 3.90 -13.90 24.84
C ALA A 541 3.30 -12.71 25.60
N LEU A 542 3.12 -12.86 26.90
CA LEU A 542 2.73 -11.83 27.85
C LEU A 542 3.96 -11.23 28.53
N TRP A 543 3.91 -9.94 28.82
CA TRP A 543 5.05 -9.18 29.36
C TRP A 543 4.68 -8.44 30.65
N GLU A 544 5.66 -8.30 31.54
CA GLU A 544 5.62 -7.51 32.77
C GLU A 544 4.42 -7.83 33.68
N GLU A 545 3.52 -6.85 33.91
CA GLU A 545 2.36 -7.00 34.79
C GLU A 545 1.41 -8.09 34.28
N GLU A 546 1.21 -8.18 32.96
CA GLU A 546 0.33 -9.20 32.37
C GLU A 546 0.91 -10.60 32.52
N ALA A 547 2.25 -10.76 32.50
CA ALA A 547 2.89 -12.06 32.69
C ALA A 547 2.62 -12.65 34.09
N ASN A 548 2.39 -11.78 35.10
CA ASN A 548 2.17 -12.17 36.48
C ASN A 548 0.68 -12.13 36.90
N ASN A 549 -0.24 -11.94 35.95
CA ASN A 549 -1.65 -11.81 36.24
C ASN A 549 -2.23 -13.12 36.81
N ALA A 550 -2.87 -13.06 37.99
CA ALA A 550 -3.46 -14.22 38.65
C ALA A 550 -4.62 -14.87 37.86
N SER A 551 -5.18 -14.15 36.88
CA SER A 551 -6.27 -14.63 36.03
C SER A 551 -5.81 -15.59 34.93
N ILE A 552 -4.50 -15.76 34.74
CA ILE A 552 -3.90 -16.73 33.81
C ILE A 552 -4.06 -18.15 34.39
N VAL A 553 -5.22 -18.74 34.13
CA VAL A 553 -5.57 -20.08 34.58
C VAL A 553 -6.12 -20.87 33.41
N LYS A 554 -5.73 -22.15 33.29
CA LYS A 554 -6.27 -23.06 32.28
C LYS A 554 -7.79 -23.13 32.39
N GLY A 555 -8.49 -23.03 31.27
CA GLY A 555 -9.94 -22.99 31.16
C GLY A 555 -10.55 -21.57 31.22
N ASN A 556 -9.78 -20.56 31.64
CA ASN A 556 -10.24 -19.18 31.56
C ASN A 556 -10.18 -18.66 30.12
N ALA A 557 -11.12 -17.78 29.78
CA ALA A 557 -11.04 -17.02 28.54
C ALA A 557 -10.04 -15.86 28.67
N ILE A 558 -9.35 -15.56 27.58
CA ILE A 558 -8.49 -14.39 27.45
C ILE A 558 -8.85 -13.67 26.16
N ALA A 559 -8.98 -12.35 26.24
CA ALA A 559 -9.11 -11.46 25.10
C ALA A 559 -7.93 -10.49 25.11
N VAL A 560 -7.23 -10.40 23.99
CA VAL A 560 -6.08 -9.52 23.81
C VAL A 560 -6.41 -8.54 22.70
N LYS A 561 -6.52 -7.27 23.09
CA LYS A 561 -6.63 -6.17 22.14
C LYS A 561 -5.24 -5.81 21.63
N SER A 562 -5.11 -5.62 20.32
CA SER A 562 -3.89 -5.16 19.65
C SER A 562 -2.67 -6.02 19.97
N ALA A 563 -2.82 -7.35 19.87
CA ALA A 563 -1.71 -8.30 19.87
C ALA A 563 -0.93 -8.18 18.55
N ARG A 564 0.40 -8.23 18.61
CA ARG A 564 1.23 -8.25 17.40
C ARG A 564 1.50 -9.68 16.97
N LEU A 565 1.22 -9.98 15.71
CA LEU A 565 1.55 -11.24 15.06
C LEU A 565 3.04 -11.30 14.71
N ASN A 566 3.69 -12.40 15.06
CA ASN A 566 5.06 -12.72 14.71
C ASN A 566 5.07 -13.99 13.86
N ASN A 567 5.57 -13.88 12.63
CA ASN A 567 5.59 -14.96 11.63
C ASN A 567 7.01 -15.26 11.12
N TYR A 568 8.05 -14.79 11.82
CA TYR A 568 9.44 -14.90 11.33
C TYR A 568 10.03 -16.32 11.42
N ASN A 569 9.66 -17.11 12.45
CA ASN A 569 10.19 -18.47 12.67
C ASN A 569 9.12 -19.47 13.11
N HIS A 570 8.14 -19.01 13.87
CA HIS A 570 6.96 -19.75 14.31
C HIS A 570 5.83 -18.74 14.45
N LEU A 571 4.60 -19.13 14.10
CA LEU A 571 3.44 -18.27 14.24
C LEU A 571 3.15 -18.09 15.73
N SER A 572 3.32 -16.86 16.22
CA SER A 572 3.10 -16.51 17.62
C SER A 572 2.55 -15.10 17.74
N LEU A 573 1.96 -14.82 18.89
CA LEU A 573 1.49 -13.49 19.24
C LEU A 573 2.31 -12.93 20.39
N THR A 574 2.43 -11.61 20.45
CA THR A 574 3.07 -10.93 21.57
C THR A 574 2.29 -9.69 21.95
N THR A 575 2.16 -9.45 23.26
CA THR A 575 1.65 -8.17 23.74
C THR A 575 2.73 -7.09 23.64
N GLU A 576 2.32 -5.86 23.38
CA GLU A 576 3.13 -4.65 23.41
C GLU A 576 2.71 -3.77 24.59
N ARG A 577 3.67 -3.40 25.45
CA ARG A 577 3.45 -2.67 26.71
C ARG A 577 2.55 -1.44 26.60
N SER A 578 2.64 -0.68 25.50
CA SER A 578 1.93 0.59 25.33
C SER A 578 0.71 0.50 24.41
N ARG A 579 0.45 -0.67 23.80
CA ARG A 579 -0.61 -0.82 22.80
C ARG A 579 -1.57 -1.96 23.09
N SER A 580 -1.09 -3.08 23.63
CA SER A 580 -1.92 -4.23 23.89
C SER A 580 -2.66 -4.09 25.23
N ARG A 581 -3.89 -4.61 25.26
CA ARG A 581 -4.69 -4.71 26.49
C ARG A 581 -5.16 -6.15 26.64
N VAL A 582 -4.91 -6.76 27.79
CA VAL A 582 -5.32 -8.13 28.07
C VAL A 582 -6.49 -8.11 29.05
N LEU A 583 -7.54 -8.87 28.76
CA LEU A 583 -8.73 -9.00 29.59
C LEU A 583 -9.06 -10.48 29.80
N TYR A 584 -9.35 -10.86 31.04
CA TYR A 584 -9.67 -12.25 31.42
C TYR A 584 -11.14 -12.43 31.83
N SER A 585 -11.83 -11.33 32.12
CA SER A 585 -13.22 -11.33 32.60
C SER A 585 -13.97 -10.18 31.96
N ILE A 586 -14.33 -10.36 30.69
CA ILE A 586 -15.21 -9.47 29.95
C ILE A 586 -16.49 -10.20 29.58
N ASP A 587 -17.62 -9.53 29.78
CA ASP A 587 -18.90 -9.96 29.24
C ASP A 587 -18.96 -9.58 27.76
N HIS A 588 -18.67 -10.56 26.90
CA HIS A 588 -18.65 -10.39 25.46
C HIS A 588 -19.29 -11.64 24.80
N PRO A 589 -20.21 -11.48 23.81
CA PRO A 589 -20.90 -12.61 23.18
C PRO A 589 -19.95 -13.72 22.72
N ARG A 590 -18.89 -13.33 22.01
CA ARG A 590 -17.82 -14.24 21.54
C ARG A 590 -17.14 -15.03 22.65
N ILE A 591 -16.88 -14.42 23.80
CA ILE A 591 -16.25 -15.11 24.92
C ILE A 591 -17.23 -16.09 25.57
N ASN A 592 -18.51 -15.72 25.64
CA ASN A 592 -19.55 -16.60 26.15
C ASN A 592 -19.74 -17.83 25.23
N GLU A 593 -19.63 -17.65 23.90
CA GLU A 593 -19.59 -18.75 22.93
C GLU A 593 -18.38 -19.66 23.14
N LEU A 594 -17.17 -19.10 23.26
CA LEU A 594 -15.94 -19.85 23.51
C LEU A 594 -15.99 -20.67 24.80
N LYS A 595 -16.55 -20.10 25.87
CA LYS A 595 -16.75 -20.81 27.14
C LYS A 595 -17.72 -21.98 26.98
N LYS A 596 -18.83 -21.80 26.27
CA LYS A 596 -19.80 -22.87 25.98
C LYS A 596 -19.18 -23.98 25.14
N TRP A 597 -18.41 -23.61 24.11
CA TRP A 597 -17.67 -24.55 23.28
C TRP A 597 -16.66 -25.36 24.11
N TYR A 598 -15.92 -24.70 24.99
CA TYR A 598 -14.92 -25.37 25.84
C TYR A 598 -15.56 -26.32 26.86
N GLN A 599 -16.78 -26.03 27.31
CA GLN A 599 -17.54 -26.90 28.21
C GLN A 599 -18.23 -28.07 27.50
N SER A 600 -18.62 -27.91 26.23
CA SER A 600 -19.30 -28.95 25.46
C SER A 600 -18.35 -29.99 24.89
N GLN A 601 -17.10 -29.59 24.61
CA GLN A 601 -16.03 -30.47 24.18
C GLN A 601 -15.26 -30.95 25.42
N ASN A 602 -15.08 -32.26 25.61
CA ASN A 602 -14.10 -32.80 26.56
C ASN A 602 -12.68 -32.55 26.02
N ILE A 603 -12.23 -31.29 25.95
CA ILE A 603 -10.96 -30.85 25.34
C ILE A 603 -9.73 -31.46 26.02
N SER A 604 -9.92 -32.09 27.19
CA SER A 604 -8.90 -32.95 27.79
C SER A 604 -8.48 -34.14 26.90
N GLY A 605 -9.21 -34.45 25.82
CA GLY A 605 -8.87 -35.52 24.86
C GLY A 605 -8.99 -35.16 23.37
N ALA A 606 -9.21 -33.89 23.01
CA ALA A 606 -9.24 -33.48 21.60
C ALA A 606 -7.83 -33.10 21.10
N GLU A 607 -7.41 -33.60 19.95
CA GLU A 607 -6.17 -33.17 19.30
C GLU A 607 -6.34 -31.73 18.80
N LEU A 608 -5.64 -30.78 19.45
CA LEU A 608 -5.58 -29.39 19.01
C LEU A 608 -4.48 -29.23 17.95
N TYR A 609 -4.79 -28.55 16.86
CA TYR A 609 -3.81 -28.20 15.84
C TYR A 609 -3.00 -26.98 16.31
N ASN A 610 -1.71 -27.16 16.55
CA ASN A 610 -0.85 -26.08 17.03
C ASN A 610 -0.32 -25.27 15.84
N LEU A 611 -0.76 -24.02 15.71
CA LEU A 611 -0.22 -23.09 14.71
C LEU A 611 1.16 -22.57 15.10
N THR A 612 1.52 -22.63 16.38
CA THR A 612 2.89 -22.40 16.85
C THR A 612 3.77 -23.62 16.56
N VAL A 613 3.57 -24.29 15.43
CA VAL A 613 4.51 -25.26 14.88
C VAL A 613 5.55 -24.49 14.09
N GLN A 614 6.82 -24.68 14.45
CA GLN A 614 7.94 -24.21 13.63
C GLN A 614 7.70 -24.73 12.21
N LYS A 615 7.70 -23.87 11.19
CA LYS A 615 7.73 -24.37 9.81
C LYS A 615 8.92 -25.33 9.74
N GLU A 616 8.65 -26.61 9.51
CA GLU A 616 9.69 -27.61 9.37
C GLU A 616 10.67 -27.10 8.31
N PRO A 617 11.97 -27.01 8.62
CA PRO A 617 12.91 -26.41 7.70
C PRO A 617 12.91 -27.22 6.40
N VAL A 618 12.74 -26.52 5.28
CA VAL A 618 12.58 -27.17 3.98
C VAL A 618 13.91 -27.82 3.61
N PHE A 619 13.90 -29.11 3.29
CA PHE A 619 15.09 -29.77 2.77
C PHE A 619 15.49 -29.12 1.44
N SER A 620 16.75 -28.70 1.32
CA SER A 620 17.25 -28.01 0.14
C SER A 620 18.73 -28.28 -0.07
N THR A 621 19.17 -28.25 -1.32
CA THR A 621 20.60 -28.32 -1.65
C THR A 621 21.23 -26.93 -1.60
N LEU A 622 22.55 -26.84 -1.39
CA LEU A 622 23.24 -25.55 -1.35
C LEU A 622 23.14 -24.78 -2.68
N SER A 623 23.11 -25.48 -3.81
CA SER A 623 22.89 -24.88 -5.13
C SER A 623 21.49 -24.25 -5.26
N GLU A 624 20.45 -24.92 -4.75
CA GLU A 624 19.08 -24.37 -4.72
C GLU A 624 18.99 -23.12 -3.85
N ILE A 625 19.58 -23.15 -2.65
CA ILE A 625 19.59 -22.00 -1.73
C ILE A 625 20.28 -20.81 -2.40
N ARG A 626 21.39 -21.04 -3.10
CA ARG A 626 22.15 -19.99 -3.79
C ARG A 626 21.38 -19.39 -4.97
N SER A 627 20.71 -20.22 -5.77
CA SER A 627 19.93 -19.78 -6.93
C SER A 627 18.67 -18.98 -6.57
N LYS A 628 18.08 -19.20 -5.39
CA LYS A 628 16.85 -18.54 -4.90
C LYS A 628 17.10 -17.36 -3.94
N SER A 629 18.33 -16.85 -3.87
CA SER A 629 18.78 -15.93 -2.80
C SER A 629 18.00 -14.62 -2.65
N SER A 630 17.39 -14.06 -3.71
CA SER A 630 16.63 -12.81 -3.62
C SER A 630 15.16 -12.98 -3.19
N SER A 631 14.58 -14.18 -3.30
CA SER A 631 13.15 -14.43 -3.08
C SER A 631 12.81 -15.03 -1.71
N LEU A 632 13.79 -15.52 -0.94
CA LEU A 632 13.56 -16.33 0.28
C LEU A 632 14.17 -15.70 1.54
N LEU A 633 13.91 -14.42 1.78
CA LEU A 633 14.26 -13.78 3.04
C LEU A 633 13.42 -14.41 4.16
N SER A 634 14.06 -14.87 5.25
CA SER A 634 13.42 -15.44 6.45
C SER A 634 13.05 -16.93 6.40
N GLU A 635 13.39 -17.67 5.35
CA GLU A 635 13.18 -19.12 5.34
C GLU A 635 14.29 -19.88 6.08
N ASN A 636 13.90 -20.99 6.74
CA ASN A 636 14.81 -21.94 7.35
C ASN A 636 14.98 -23.14 6.41
N PHE A 637 16.21 -23.42 6.03
CA PHE A 637 16.57 -24.54 5.16
C PHE A 637 17.21 -25.65 5.98
N LYS A 638 16.79 -26.89 5.75
CA LYS A 638 17.48 -28.09 6.24
C LYS A 638 18.45 -28.58 5.18
N ILE A 639 19.68 -28.82 5.55
CA ILE A 639 20.68 -29.42 4.67
C ILE A 639 21.42 -30.56 5.38
N TYR A 640 21.96 -31.49 4.60
CA TYR A 640 22.99 -32.42 5.04
C TYR A 640 24.29 -32.08 4.32
N GLY A 641 25.38 -31.97 5.07
CA GLY A 641 26.67 -31.63 4.47
C GLY A 641 27.79 -31.53 5.49
N TYR A 642 28.92 -30.98 5.05
CA TYR A 642 30.16 -30.91 5.81
C TYR A 642 30.54 -29.46 6.09
N ILE A 643 31.27 -29.23 7.18
CA ILE A 643 32.06 -28.00 7.30
C ILE A 643 33.31 -28.19 6.44
N GLY A 644 33.40 -27.47 5.33
CA GLY A 644 34.52 -27.55 4.39
C GLY A 644 35.73 -26.75 4.86
N ALA A 645 35.50 -25.56 5.43
CA ALA A 645 36.56 -24.73 6.00
C ALA A 645 36.03 -23.77 7.07
N ILE A 646 36.86 -23.45 8.06
CA ILE A 646 36.63 -22.33 8.97
C ILE A 646 37.47 -21.16 8.46
N HIS A 647 36.84 -20.05 8.09
CA HIS A 647 37.56 -18.91 7.50
C HIS A 647 38.30 -18.10 8.55
N HIS A 648 39.40 -17.48 8.13
CA HIS A 648 40.21 -16.56 8.94
C HIS A 648 40.77 -17.16 10.24
N TYR A 649 40.92 -18.48 10.33
CA TYR A 649 41.42 -19.18 11.51
C TYR A 649 42.86 -18.83 11.92
N ASN A 650 43.54 -17.82 11.36
CA ASN A 650 44.93 -17.54 11.74
C ASN A 650 45.07 -16.74 13.05
N ASP A 651 43.96 -16.30 13.64
CA ASP A 651 43.93 -15.52 14.88
C ASP A 651 42.67 -15.87 15.68
N ILE A 652 42.79 -16.12 16.99
CA ILE A 652 41.66 -16.35 17.90
C ILE A 652 40.62 -15.23 17.80
N SER A 653 41.05 -13.99 17.56
CA SER A 653 40.18 -12.81 17.50
C SER A 653 39.18 -12.83 16.34
N THR A 654 39.39 -13.70 15.35
CA THR A 654 38.47 -13.90 14.21
C THR A 654 37.44 -15.01 14.49
N ILE A 655 37.68 -15.82 15.52
CA ILE A 655 36.85 -16.98 15.88
C ILE A 655 35.91 -16.63 17.04
N ALA A 656 36.44 -15.91 18.02
CA ALA A 656 35.72 -15.47 19.19
C ALA A 656 36.07 -14.02 19.55
N TYR A 657 35.17 -13.34 20.24
CA TYR A 657 35.39 -11.97 20.70
C TYR A 657 35.23 -11.86 22.20
N ARG A 658 35.98 -10.93 22.80
CA ARG A 658 35.80 -10.53 24.20
C ARG A 658 34.43 -9.90 24.40
N ALA A 659 33.61 -10.53 25.21
CA ALA A 659 32.25 -10.15 25.58
C ALA A 659 32.16 -9.76 27.06
N CYS A 660 31.10 -9.04 27.40
CA CYS A 660 30.84 -8.57 28.75
C CYS A 660 30.54 -9.75 29.71
N CYS A 661 31.10 -9.71 30.93
CA CYS A 661 30.86 -10.73 31.97
C CYS A 661 29.50 -10.61 32.67
N SER A 662 28.69 -9.60 32.35
CA SER A 662 27.36 -9.50 32.97
C SER A 662 26.48 -10.64 32.47
N GLN A 663 25.71 -11.25 33.37
CA GLN A 663 24.94 -12.50 33.18
C GLN A 663 23.99 -12.52 31.97
N TYR A 664 23.75 -11.36 31.33
CA TYR A 664 22.85 -11.21 30.18
C TYR A 664 23.37 -10.26 29.10
N CYS A 665 24.65 -9.89 29.13
CA CYS A 665 25.24 -8.98 28.16
C CYS A 665 26.23 -9.71 27.24
N ARG A 666 25.83 -9.99 26.01
CA ARG A 666 26.70 -10.57 24.97
C ARG A 666 27.43 -9.50 24.12
N ARG A 667 27.59 -8.27 24.60
CA ARG A 667 28.21 -7.18 23.82
C ARG A 667 29.73 -7.22 23.90
N LYS A 668 30.39 -6.91 22.77
CA LYS A 668 31.85 -6.76 22.70
C LYS A 668 32.33 -5.69 23.67
N VAL A 669 33.37 -6.00 24.44
CA VAL A 669 34.02 -5.06 25.36
C VAL A 669 35.26 -4.45 24.71
N LYS A 670 35.67 -3.27 25.18
CA LYS A 670 36.92 -2.63 24.79
C LYS A 670 37.94 -2.79 25.91
N THR A 671 39.17 -3.16 25.56
CA THR A 671 40.29 -3.15 26.51
C THR A 671 40.66 -1.69 26.79
N GLN A 672 40.60 -1.27 28.06
CA GLN A 672 41.01 0.08 28.48
C GLN A 672 42.49 0.13 28.86
N ASN A 673 42.99 -0.94 29.49
CA ASN A 673 44.39 -1.08 29.87
C ASN A 673 44.77 -2.57 29.78
N GLU A 674 45.77 -2.88 28.97
CA GLU A 674 46.25 -4.24 28.73
C GLU A 674 47.01 -4.82 29.93
N GLU A 675 47.74 -3.99 30.67
CA GLU A 675 48.54 -4.42 31.84
C GLU A 675 47.63 -4.79 33.02
N THR A 676 46.54 -4.05 33.22
CA THR A 676 45.60 -4.27 34.35
C THR A 676 44.38 -5.11 33.97
N LYS A 677 44.32 -5.66 32.74
CA LYS A 677 43.19 -6.44 32.20
C LYS A 677 41.81 -5.79 32.41
N GLN A 678 41.70 -4.46 32.30
CA GLN A 678 40.42 -3.78 32.49
C GLN A 678 39.62 -3.68 31.19
N PHE A 679 38.39 -4.21 31.21
CA PHE A 679 37.49 -4.26 30.07
C PHE A 679 36.25 -3.41 30.28
N TYR A 680 35.98 -2.48 29.37
CA TYR A 680 34.80 -1.61 29.44
C TYR A 680 33.70 -2.04 28.46
N CYS A 681 32.49 -2.20 28.97
CA CYS A 681 31.30 -2.41 28.17
C CYS A 681 30.58 -1.08 27.95
N GLY A 682 30.57 -0.57 26.71
CA GLY A 682 29.85 0.68 26.38
C GLY A 682 28.33 0.60 26.53
N PHE A 683 27.79 -0.62 26.61
CA PHE A 683 26.37 -0.87 26.78
C PHE A 683 25.95 -0.94 28.25
N CYS A 684 26.65 -1.75 29.06
CA CYS A 684 26.42 -1.79 30.50
C CYS A 684 26.99 -0.57 31.24
N LYS A 685 27.84 0.21 30.57
CA LYS A 685 28.60 1.35 31.13
C LYS A 685 29.37 0.97 32.40
N LYS A 686 29.94 -0.24 32.41
CA LYS A 686 30.70 -0.81 33.52
C LYS A 686 32.05 -1.32 33.02
N SER A 687 33.06 -1.21 33.87
CA SER A 687 34.36 -1.84 33.70
C SER A 687 34.43 -3.13 34.50
N PHE A 688 35.13 -4.13 33.96
CA PHE A 688 35.29 -5.46 34.55
C PHE A 688 36.78 -5.82 34.53
N GLU A 689 37.22 -6.59 35.52
CA GLU A 689 38.59 -7.12 35.61
C GLU A 689 38.79 -8.37 34.74
N ASN A 690 37.68 -8.98 34.29
CA ASN A 690 37.67 -10.15 33.41
C ASN A 690 36.64 -9.94 32.29
N CYS A 691 36.75 -10.73 31.23
CA CYS A 691 35.78 -10.79 30.13
C CYS A 691 35.47 -12.25 29.77
N ASN A 692 34.27 -12.52 29.26
CA ASN A 692 33.94 -13.81 28.67
C ASN A 692 34.33 -13.79 27.19
N PHE A 693 34.55 -14.95 26.60
CA PHE A 693 34.64 -15.12 25.15
C PHE A 693 33.36 -15.74 24.62
N LEU A 694 32.93 -15.28 23.45
CA LEU A 694 31.80 -15.83 22.71
C LEU A 694 32.19 -16.07 21.26
N TYR A 695 31.75 -17.19 20.67
CA TYR A 695 32.03 -17.47 19.26
C TYR A 695 31.28 -16.50 18.34
N ASN A 696 31.97 -16.07 17.29
CA ASN A 696 31.40 -15.33 16.16
C ASN A 696 32.36 -15.43 14.98
N PHE A 697 32.14 -16.43 14.13
CA PHE A 697 33.03 -16.73 13.01
C PHE A 697 32.26 -17.10 11.75
N GLN A 698 33.00 -17.20 10.65
CA GLN A 698 32.46 -17.61 9.36
C GLN A 698 33.05 -18.95 8.95
N ALA A 699 32.21 -19.82 8.43
CA ALA A 699 32.63 -21.09 7.88
C ALA A 699 32.06 -21.27 6.47
N GLU A 700 32.73 -22.08 5.69
CA GLU A 700 32.25 -22.63 4.43
C GLU A 700 31.67 -24.01 4.69
N ILE A 701 30.39 -24.17 4.39
CA ILE A 701 29.71 -25.46 4.40
C ILE A 701 29.61 -25.97 2.97
N VAL A 702 29.68 -27.29 2.80
CA VAL A 702 29.78 -27.95 1.50
C VAL A 702 28.84 -29.15 1.46
N ASP A 703 28.14 -29.31 0.36
CA ASP A 703 27.39 -30.52 -0.01
C ASP A 703 27.82 -30.98 -1.41
N SER A 704 27.15 -31.99 -1.96
CA SER A 704 27.44 -32.50 -3.31
C SER A 704 27.12 -31.51 -4.44
N THR A 705 26.37 -30.43 -4.15
CA THR A 705 25.87 -29.45 -5.12
C THR A 705 26.62 -28.14 -5.12
N GLY A 706 27.34 -27.82 -4.04
CA GLY A 706 28.16 -26.61 -3.98
C GLY A 706 28.66 -26.29 -2.58
N SER A 707 29.02 -25.02 -2.39
CA SER A 707 29.44 -24.48 -1.11
C SER A 707 28.75 -23.16 -0.79
N LEU A 708 28.60 -22.89 0.51
CA LEU A 708 27.95 -21.68 1.01
C LEU A 708 28.69 -21.14 2.24
N ARG A 709 28.84 -19.81 2.30
CA ARG A 709 29.44 -19.15 3.45
C ARG A 709 28.37 -18.78 4.48
N VAL A 710 28.59 -19.20 5.72
CA VAL A 710 27.64 -19.02 6.84
C VAL A 710 28.30 -18.33 8.03
N LYS A 711 27.50 -17.58 8.79
CA LYS A 711 27.87 -17.01 10.09
C LYS A 711 27.45 -17.95 11.20
N ILE A 712 28.35 -18.16 12.16
CA ILE A 712 28.17 -19.05 13.31
C ILE A 712 28.31 -18.23 14.59
N PHE A 713 27.35 -18.39 15.49
CA PHE A 713 27.33 -17.73 16.80
C PHE A 713 27.57 -18.73 17.93
N ASP A 714 27.81 -18.19 19.12
CA ASP A 714 28.23 -18.89 20.34
C ASP A 714 27.63 -20.29 20.57
N GLU A 715 26.30 -20.42 20.56
CA GLU A 715 25.62 -21.69 20.85
C GLU A 715 25.96 -22.79 19.84
N VAL A 716 25.96 -22.44 18.54
CA VAL A 716 26.31 -23.35 17.46
C VAL A 716 27.82 -23.62 17.43
N GLY A 717 28.64 -22.60 17.68
CA GLY A 717 30.09 -22.74 17.79
C GLY A 717 30.50 -23.69 18.90
N ALA A 718 29.82 -23.65 20.06
CA ALA A 718 30.09 -24.56 21.17
C ALA A 718 29.78 -26.03 20.82
N ILE A 719 28.76 -26.28 19.99
CA ILE A 719 28.46 -27.63 19.49
C ILE A 719 29.55 -28.08 18.51
N ILE A 720 29.97 -27.21 17.58
CA ILE A 720 30.99 -27.51 16.57
C ILE A 720 32.33 -27.89 17.23
N PHE A 721 32.76 -27.13 18.23
CA PHE A 721 34.04 -27.38 18.91
C PHE A 721 33.93 -28.31 20.13
N GLY A 722 32.71 -28.69 20.52
CA GLY A 722 32.43 -29.50 21.71
C GLY A 722 32.81 -28.85 23.04
N LYS A 723 33.04 -27.53 23.07
CA LYS A 723 33.49 -26.76 24.24
C LYS A 723 33.13 -25.28 24.09
N SER A 724 32.99 -24.57 25.21
CA SER A 724 32.74 -23.13 25.22
C SER A 724 33.92 -22.33 24.65
N ALA A 725 33.67 -21.10 24.20
CA ALA A 725 34.72 -20.25 23.65
C ALA A 725 35.81 -19.92 24.68
N ASN A 726 35.47 -19.81 25.96
CA ASN A 726 36.46 -19.63 27.04
C ASN A 726 37.39 -20.85 27.14
N GLU A 727 36.81 -22.05 27.23
CA GLU A 727 37.58 -23.29 27.32
C GLU A 727 38.47 -23.53 26.09
N LEU A 728 37.98 -23.17 24.89
CA LEU A 728 38.78 -23.27 23.69
C LEU A 728 39.99 -22.33 23.73
N ILE A 729 39.80 -21.08 24.16
CA ILE A 729 40.88 -20.10 24.23
C ILE A 729 41.89 -20.50 25.30
N ASP A 730 41.43 -20.90 26.47
CA ASP A 730 42.31 -21.41 27.54
C ASP A 730 43.16 -22.58 27.02
N LEU A 731 42.56 -23.52 26.30
CA LEU A 731 43.25 -24.66 25.71
C LEU A 731 44.27 -24.24 24.63
N ILE A 732 43.95 -23.25 23.80
CA ILE A 732 44.88 -22.72 22.79
C ILE A 732 46.06 -21.99 23.44
N GLU A 733 45.81 -21.18 24.48
CA GLU A 733 46.85 -20.42 25.17
C GLU A 733 47.86 -21.33 25.91
N HIS A 734 47.45 -22.53 26.33
CA HIS A 734 48.30 -23.44 27.10
C HIS A 734 49.01 -24.52 26.28
N TYR A 735 48.61 -24.77 25.02
CA TYR A 735 49.13 -25.88 24.21
C TYR A 735 49.36 -25.51 22.73
N GLU A 736 50.62 -25.49 22.28
CA GLU A 736 51.05 -24.99 20.96
C GLU A 736 50.40 -25.68 19.73
N ASN A 737 49.97 -26.96 19.84
CA ASN A 737 49.35 -27.72 18.74
C ASN A 737 47.82 -27.84 18.84
N SER A 738 47.24 -27.32 19.91
CA SER A 738 45.83 -27.51 20.21
C SER A 738 44.90 -26.66 19.33
N PHE A 739 45.46 -25.59 18.77
CA PHE A 739 44.78 -24.70 17.83
C PHE A 739 44.40 -25.42 16.53
N LEU A 740 45.39 -25.96 15.82
CA LEU A 740 45.18 -26.65 14.55
C LEU A 740 44.27 -27.88 14.71
N PHE A 741 44.46 -28.64 15.80
CA PHE A 741 43.60 -29.76 16.13
C PHE A 741 42.14 -29.32 16.33
N SER A 742 41.90 -28.24 17.09
CA SER A 742 40.55 -27.75 17.33
C SER A 742 39.89 -27.25 16.04
N MET A 743 40.64 -26.63 15.12
CA MET A 743 40.11 -26.15 13.84
C MET A 743 39.83 -27.27 12.83
N THR A 744 40.59 -28.37 12.89
CA THR A 744 40.42 -29.50 11.98
C THR A 744 39.45 -30.57 12.51
N SER A 745 39.26 -30.67 13.82
CA SER A 745 38.35 -31.64 14.45
C SER A 745 36.89 -31.60 13.96
N PRO A 746 36.27 -30.45 13.63
CA PRO A 746 34.91 -30.44 13.11
C PRO A 746 34.82 -30.75 11.60
N LEU A 747 35.95 -30.80 10.88
CA LEU A 747 36.00 -31.10 9.45
C LEU A 747 35.77 -32.60 9.20
N ASN A 748 35.29 -32.95 8.01
CA ASN A 748 35.03 -34.34 7.58
C ASN A 748 33.97 -35.10 8.42
N ILE A 749 33.20 -34.39 9.24
CA ILE A 749 32.01 -34.92 9.90
C ILE A 749 30.80 -34.45 9.10
N GLU A 750 29.87 -35.37 8.84
CA GLU A 750 28.61 -35.03 8.19
C GLU A 750 27.60 -34.54 9.22
N TYR A 751 26.98 -33.40 8.93
CA TYR A 751 26.07 -32.71 9.82
C TYR A 751 24.72 -32.50 9.17
N GLU A 752 23.69 -32.59 10.00
CA GLU A 752 22.39 -32.00 9.76
C GLU A 752 22.47 -30.55 10.20
N MET A 753 22.17 -29.62 9.29
CA MET A 753 22.32 -28.19 9.50
C MET A 753 21.02 -27.47 9.17
N THR A 754 20.64 -26.50 10.01
CA THR A 754 19.54 -25.57 9.71
C THR A 754 20.09 -24.17 9.48
N LEU A 755 19.78 -23.61 8.31
CA LEU A 755 20.28 -22.31 7.85
C LEU A 755 19.13 -21.31 7.72
N THR A 756 19.37 -20.06 8.09
CA THR A 756 18.43 -18.97 7.79
C THR A 756 19.09 -17.94 6.88
N ALA A 757 18.39 -17.56 5.80
CA ALA A 757 18.78 -16.45 4.95
C ALA A 757 18.32 -15.11 5.56
N ARG A 758 19.24 -14.15 5.70
CA ARG A 758 18.98 -12.81 6.23
C ARG A 758 19.46 -11.72 5.29
N GLY A 759 18.57 -10.82 4.93
CA GLY A 759 18.92 -9.60 4.17
C GLY A 759 19.80 -8.68 5.00
N SER A 760 20.96 -8.32 4.48
CA SER A 760 21.83 -7.30 5.07
C SER A 760 21.19 -5.93 4.90
N LYS A 761 20.80 -5.28 5.99
CA LYS A 761 20.26 -3.91 5.98
C LYS A 761 21.25 -2.87 5.43
N THR A 762 22.55 -3.20 5.41
CA THR A 762 23.65 -2.29 5.05
C THR A 762 24.16 -2.48 3.63
N THR A 763 24.13 -3.71 3.09
CA THR A 763 24.73 -4.02 1.78
C THR A 763 23.71 -4.50 0.76
N GLY A 764 22.48 -4.82 1.16
CA GLY A 764 21.48 -5.44 0.28
C GLY A 764 21.78 -6.91 -0.05
N GLU A 765 22.95 -7.43 0.33
CA GLU A 765 23.33 -8.82 0.11
C GLU A 765 22.69 -9.76 1.13
N VAL A 766 22.44 -11.00 0.70
CA VAL A 766 21.89 -12.06 1.54
C VAL A 766 23.03 -12.68 2.35
N SER A 767 22.88 -12.69 3.67
CA SER A 767 23.80 -13.34 4.60
C SER A 767 23.14 -14.55 5.24
N TYR A 768 23.86 -15.67 5.30
CA TYR A 768 23.35 -16.91 5.87
C TYR A 768 23.84 -17.09 7.30
N VAL A 769 22.93 -17.49 8.20
CA VAL A 769 23.23 -17.77 9.60
C VAL A 769 22.89 -19.23 9.88
N LEU A 770 23.85 -19.96 10.46
CA LEU A 770 23.62 -21.33 10.92
C LEU A 770 22.88 -21.27 12.27
N GLN A 771 21.66 -21.81 12.33
CA GLN A 771 20.80 -21.83 13.52
C GLN A 771 21.06 -23.03 14.40
N SER A 772 21.25 -24.20 13.77
CA SER A 772 21.51 -25.46 14.45
C SER A 772 22.43 -26.32 13.61
N ILE A 773 23.19 -27.16 14.29
CA ILE A 773 24.06 -28.16 13.69
C ILE A 773 24.08 -29.38 14.59
N LYS A 774 23.97 -30.57 13.98
CA LYS A 774 24.02 -31.84 14.70
C LYS A 774 24.83 -32.85 13.88
N PRO A 775 25.84 -33.51 14.47
CA PRO A 775 26.54 -34.58 13.77
C PRO A 775 25.58 -35.74 13.53
N VAL A 776 25.54 -36.24 12.30
CA VAL A 776 24.64 -37.34 11.92
C VAL A 776 25.39 -38.65 11.99
N LYS A 777 24.74 -39.69 12.51
CA LYS A 777 25.34 -41.02 12.56
C LYS A 777 25.35 -41.61 11.15
N PRO A 778 26.41 -42.36 10.75
CA PRO A 778 26.46 -42.98 9.42
C PRO A 778 25.23 -43.85 9.09
N LYS A 779 24.65 -44.50 10.11
CA LYS A 779 23.43 -45.29 9.95
C LYS A 779 22.21 -44.44 9.55
N GLU A 780 22.04 -43.28 10.18
CA GLU A 780 20.90 -42.37 9.93
C GLU A 780 20.99 -41.78 8.51
N ILE A 781 22.19 -41.42 8.06
CA ILE A 781 22.44 -40.97 6.67
C ILE A 781 22.19 -42.09 5.67
N ALA A 782 22.69 -43.30 5.94
CA ALA A 782 22.49 -44.42 5.04
C ALA A 782 21.00 -44.77 4.87
N GLU A 783 20.21 -44.71 5.94
CA GLU A 783 18.75 -44.89 5.88
C GLU A 783 18.06 -43.78 5.05
N LEU A 784 18.49 -42.53 5.18
CA LEU A 784 18.01 -41.40 4.37
C LEU A 784 18.31 -41.60 2.88
N TYR A 785 19.56 -41.89 2.53
CA TYR A 785 19.96 -42.12 1.13
C TYR A 785 19.30 -43.36 0.53
N LEU A 786 19.16 -44.43 1.30
CA LEU A 786 18.42 -45.61 0.85
C LEU A 786 16.98 -45.23 0.51
N LYS A 787 16.32 -44.46 1.38
CA LYS A 787 14.95 -44.00 1.12
C LYS A 787 14.86 -43.17 -0.17
N GLU A 788 15.74 -42.18 -0.36
CA GLU A 788 15.73 -41.38 -1.60
C GLU A 788 16.02 -42.21 -2.85
N ILE A 789 16.95 -43.17 -2.76
CA ILE A 789 17.24 -44.09 -3.85
C ILE A 789 16.03 -44.99 -4.15
N TYR A 790 15.34 -45.48 -3.12
CA TYR A 790 14.11 -46.27 -3.27
C TYR A 790 13.00 -45.44 -3.91
N ASP A 791 12.77 -44.21 -3.45
CA ASP A 791 11.75 -43.31 -4.01
C ASP A 791 12.05 -42.97 -5.49
N TYR A 792 13.33 -42.86 -5.86
CA TYR A 792 13.75 -42.67 -7.26
C TYR A 792 13.59 -43.94 -8.12
N LEU A 793 13.84 -45.12 -7.55
CA LEU A 793 13.80 -46.41 -8.26
C LEU A 793 12.41 -47.06 -8.31
N SER A 794 11.48 -46.65 -7.44
CA SER A 794 10.08 -47.10 -7.44
C SER A 794 9.14 -45.89 -7.59
N PRO A 795 9.02 -45.33 -8.80
CA PRO A 795 8.13 -44.19 -9.07
C PRO A 795 6.64 -44.56 -9.15
N ASP A 796 6.25 -45.75 -8.68
CA ASP A 796 4.87 -46.28 -8.76
C ASP A 796 3.98 -45.78 -7.62
#